data_AF-A0A844SL23-F1
#
_entry.id   AF-A0A844SL23-F1
#
_cell.length_a   1.000
_cell.length_b   1.000
_cell.length_c   1.000
_cell.angle_alpha   90.00
_cell.angle_beta   90.00
_cell.angle_gamma   90.00
#
_symmetry.space_group_name_H-M   'P 1'
#
loop_
_entity.id
_entity.type
_entity.pdbx_description
1 polymer ?
#
loop_
_entity_poly.entity_id
_entity_poly.type
_entity_poly.pdbx_seq_one_letter_code
_entity_poly.pdbx_strand_id
1 'polypeptide(L)'
;MDIADWLRRLGLDQYESAFRDNDVDTETLLSLTAEDLRELGVTSLGHRKRLLSAIAALSQPRDGEVEDDRGLPVPEVSSSRKMERAERRHLTVMFADLVGSTALSVRLDPEDMREILAAYHQAVAAAVARFEGYIAKLMGDGVLVYFGWPQAHEDEAERAVRAGLAIVEAVERLDKRAGVALSTRVGIATGPVVVGDLIGEGAAQEEGVVGATPNLAARLEQLAEPGAVVISESTRRLLGSWFTLTDLGPQPIRGIEAPLPAFRVLGEAAAEGRFEALRRADVGPLIGREHELALLLDRWEMAKSGEGQVVLLSGEAGIGKSRIVLALRERLRNEPRFRIGYYCSPHHSNSALWPVVTQLQRAAGYLREDVPSSKLEKLERLLGTAGEFGEHAALLLAELMGLPLSGRYAAPGGTPQEKKARLFGILLAQMEGLSRQRPMLVVLEDAHWLDPTSAELFERMVDRIRVLPILLVTTLRPDVPTPWTNFPHVTLLSLNRLGRPASRTLIQMAAGERSLPPIVIEAILSRTEGVPLFVEELTKAVIESAIWKTTAGDSDLELAGPLPPPAIPATLQDSLIARLDRLAPAREVAQIAACIGREFDEDVVRAVAGYPEAQLVAALGQLCQAGLIQRRGTPPHHAYSFKHALVCDAAYATLLKSSRQQLHARVAQAIERLRPEIAVGQPEIVAHHFVEGGLPEQGAIYLMAAGRLAKARHAVKEAVSQLEACLQLATRPRGDAAPPARRIERDCLLMLGDLAGVDDDLDGANAYYERAMALGETDADRDRARKCIHRAKYAVRDGARLVFYEHGSGEPTVVFINPIVYGLATFEPILEQLCQEFRVITVDCRGAGRSDPLVRPYSTLQHMEDLRAIIHAAAAAPIIGVGISRGSNLLIQLTHRHPELVGKIVTVGTPMIGTLPNGHPVFNPDYTALRQDAYARGAVEELVRLQTRYVYSEPDTDELRRMASERMFRLPIETILSFYDPDPGMDIAPLLESIAVPTLVTHGREDRLVTCDASVFIASRIVGAQLYLFDGRGHNPMFSATDEFCDVLRNFIRTGRAERTFRGSAAA
;
A
#
# COMPACT_ATOMS: atom_id res chain seq x y z
N MET A 1 17.20 63.32 26.70
CA MET A 1 15.87 63.75 26.20
C MET A 1 15.47 64.97 26.99
N ASP A 2 14.81 65.98 26.39
CA ASP A 2 14.29 67.12 27.17
C ASP A 2 12.92 66.72 27.78
N ILE A 3 12.85 66.73 29.12
CA ILE A 3 11.67 66.29 29.89
C ILE A 3 10.50 67.26 29.73
N ALA A 4 10.76 68.55 29.59
CA ALA A 4 9.72 69.55 29.35
C ALA A 4 8.98 69.28 28.04
N ASP A 5 9.74 69.02 26.98
CA ASP A 5 9.20 68.67 25.67
C ASP A 5 8.51 67.31 25.66
N TRP A 6 9.02 66.35 26.42
CA TRP A 6 8.39 65.04 26.57
C TRP A 6 7.03 65.11 27.28
N LEU A 7 6.95 65.86 28.40
CA LEU A 7 5.68 66.09 29.10
C LEU A 7 4.66 66.85 28.23
N ARG A 8 5.12 67.85 27.47
CA ARG A 8 4.27 68.56 26.48
C ARG A 8 3.68 67.62 25.44
N ARG A 9 4.47 66.69 24.87
CA ARG A 9 3.97 65.71 23.88
C ARG A 9 2.94 64.74 24.46
N LEU A 10 2.99 64.48 25.77
CA LEU A 10 1.99 63.67 26.47
C LEU A 10 0.73 64.46 26.86
N GLY A 11 0.72 65.78 26.65
CA GLY A 11 -0.34 66.69 27.08
C GLY A 11 -0.39 66.90 28.59
N LEU A 12 0.78 66.89 29.25
CA LEU A 12 0.94 66.92 30.71
C LEU A 12 1.94 68.00 31.15
N ASP A 13 2.03 69.10 30.39
CA ASP A 13 2.95 70.23 30.59
C ASP A 13 2.78 70.94 31.93
N GLN A 14 1.59 70.89 32.50
CA GLN A 14 1.29 71.39 33.85
C GLN A 14 2.16 70.79 34.98
N TYR A 15 2.84 69.65 34.76
CA TYR A 15 3.73 69.03 35.76
C TYR A 15 5.22 69.33 35.53
N GLU A 16 5.54 70.14 34.52
CA GLU A 16 6.93 70.46 34.15
C GLU A 16 7.70 71.13 35.31
N SER A 17 7.07 72.08 36.02
CA SER A 17 7.71 72.72 37.18
C SER A 17 7.96 71.72 38.31
N ALA A 18 7.02 70.81 38.57
CA ALA A 18 7.17 69.81 39.63
C ALA A 18 8.29 68.81 39.34
N PHE A 19 8.45 68.37 38.09
CA PHE A 19 9.56 67.51 37.68
C PHE A 19 10.89 68.24 37.74
N ARG A 20 10.92 69.52 37.36
CA ARG A 20 12.14 70.35 37.41
C ARG A 20 12.57 70.71 38.83
N ASP A 21 11.63 71.13 39.68
CA ASP A 21 11.92 71.60 41.05
C ASP A 21 12.32 70.43 41.99
N ASN A 22 12.08 69.19 41.57
CA ASN A 22 12.51 67.97 42.27
C ASN A 22 13.62 67.22 41.51
N ASP A 23 14.35 67.92 40.62
CA ASP A 23 15.52 67.43 39.90
C ASP A 23 15.31 66.10 39.14
N VAL A 24 14.10 65.85 38.62
CA VAL A 24 13.84 64.66 37.80
C VAL A 24 14.48 64.87 36.43
N ASP A 25 15.60 64.19 36.20
CA ASP A 25 16.33 64.14 34.93
C ASP A 25 16.05 62.84 34.14
N THR A 26 16.67 62.69 32.96
CA THR A 26 16.30 61.59 32.03
C THR A 26 16.59 60.19 32.61
N GLU A 27 17.59 60.08 33.49
CA GLU A 27 17.97 58.82 34.12
C GLU A 27 17.01 58.49 35.28
N THR A 28 16.73 59.49 36.12
CA THR A 28 15.78 59.35 37.25
C THR A 28 14.34 59.16 36.77
N LEU A 29 13.99 59.72 35.61
CA LEU A 29 12.68 59.55 34.99
C LEU A 29 12.33 58.06 34.77
N LEU A 30 13.32 57.21 34.45
CA LEU A 30 13.11 55.79 34.18
C LEU A 30 12.83 54.95 35.43
N SER A 31 13.16 55.46 36.62
CA SER A 31 12.98 54.77 37.89
C SER A 31 11.78 55.28 38.70
N LEU A 32 11.10 56.35 38.25
CA LEU A 32 9.94 56.89 38.96
C LEU A 32 8.80 55.89 39.05
N THR A 33 8.30 55.69 40.27
CA THR A 33 7.15 54.83 40.57
C THR A 33 5.84 55.63 40.69
N ALA A 34 4.72 54.92 40.83
CA ALA A 34 3.41 55.54 41.03
C ALA A 34 3.29 56.31 42.35
N GLU A 35 4.09 55.94 43.36
CA GLU A 35 4.18 56.60 44.66
C GLU A 35 4.97 57.91 44.50
N ASP A 36 6.14 57.86 43.86
CA ASP A 36 7.00 59.03 43.61
C ASP A 36 6.27 60.11 42.79
N LEU A 37 5.54 59.70 41.75
CA LEU A 37 4.72 60.63 40.97
C LEU A 37 3.60 61.27 41.80
N ARG A 38 3.13 60.59 42.85
CA ARG A 38 2.13 61.15 43.77
C ARG A 38 2.76 62.19 44.68
N GLU A 39 3.98 61.93 45.16
CA GLU A 39 4.76 62.86 45.97
C GLU A 39 5.20 64.10 45.17
N LEU A 40 5.49 63.94 43.88
CA LEU A 40 5.71 65.03 42.91
C LEU A 40 4.43 65.84 42.60
N GLY A 41 3.29 65.51 43.22
CA GLY A 41 2.04 66.26 43.08
C GLY A 41 1.14 65.82 41.93
N VAL A 42 1.44 64.71 41.24
CA VAL A 42 0.57 64.13 40.21
C VAL A 42 -0.56 63.31 40.87
N THR A 43 -1.55 64.00 41.41
CA THR A 43 -2.64 63.36 42.17
C THR A 43 -3.61 62.56 41.30
N SER A 44 -3.80 62.95 40.04
CA SER A 44 -4.66 62.25 39.07
C SER A 44 -4.12 60.86 38.75
N LEU A 45 -4.93 59.82 39.04
CA LEU A 45 -4.58 58.42 38.76
C LEU A 45 -4.35 58.17 37.25
N GLY A 46 -5.14 58.84 36.40
CA GLY A 46 -5.00 58.72 34.95
C GLY A 46 -3.69 59.30 34.44
N HIS A 47 -3.26 60.45 34.97
CA HIS A 47 -2.00 61.07 34.58
C HIS A 47 -0.80 60.25 35.04
N ARG A 48 -0.84 59.68 36.26
CA ARG A 48 0.22 58.78 36.74
C ARG A 48 0.36 57.53 35.89
N LYS A 49 -0.76 56.87 35.53
CA LYS A 49 -0.72 55.71 34.63
C LYS A 49 -0.17 56.06 33.25
N ARG A 50 -0.51 57.25 32.72
CA ARG A 50 -0.04 57.72 31.42
C ARG A 50 1.45 58.05 31.43
N LEU A 51 1.95 58.69 32.50
CA LEU A 51 3.37 58.96 32.69
C LEU A 51 4.16 57.66 32.82
N LEU A 52 3.77 56.74 33.69
CA LEU A 52 4.46 55.44 33.86
C LEU A 52 4.47 54.62 32.57
N SER A 53 3.36 54.62 31.82
CA SER A 53 3.32 53.94 30.52
C SER A 53 4.24 54.59 29.49
N ALA A 54 4.34 55.92 29.49
CA ALA A 54 5.23 56.63 28.58
C ALA A 54 6.71 56.46 28.99
N ILE A 55 7.01 56.40 30.29
CA ILE A 55 8.34 56.11 30.83
C ILE A 55 8.77 54.70 30.42
N ALA A 56 7.90 53.71 30.59
CA ALA A 56 8.18 52.34 30.16
C ALA A 56 8.45 52.23 28.65
N ALA A 57 7.83 53.10 27.84
CA ALA A 57 8.09 53.17 26.40
C ALA A 57 9.43 53.85 26.04
N LEU A 58 10.03 54.62 26.96
CA LEU A 58 11.39 55.17 26.78
C LEU A 58 12.48 54.12 27.07
N SER A 59 12.16 53.09 27.86
CA SER A 59 13.08 52.01 28.23
C SER A 59 13.18 50.89 27.19
N GLN A 60 12.43 50.95 26.08
CA GLN A 60 12.52 49.97 24.99
C GLN A 60 13.44 50.50 23.87
N PRO A 61 14.43 49.72 23.41
CA PRO A 61 15.27 50.13 22.29
C PRO A 61 14.43 50.26 21.01
N ARG A 62 14.67 51.34 20.25
CA ARG A 62 14.05 51.56 18.93
C ARG A 62 14.91 50.87 17.88
N ASP A 63 14.43 49.76 17.32
CA ASP A 63 15.05 49.16 16.15
C ASP A 63 14.57 49.83 14.86
N GLY A 64 15.54 50.29 14.06
CA GLY A 64 15.34 50.67 12.67
C GLY A 64 16.43 51.59 12.12
N GLU A 65 17.51 51.01 11.58
CA GLU A 65 18.11 51.36 10.28
C GLU A 65 19.19 50.31 9.88
N VAL A 66 19.36 50.13 8.57
CA VAL A 66 19.78 48.91 7.83
C VAL A 66 21.31 48.82 7.60
N GLU A 67 21.90 47.60 7.63
CA GLU A 67 22.79 47.04 6.56
C GLU A 67 23.40 45.65 6.87
N ASP A 68 23.19 44.74 5.92
CA ASP A 68 23.95 43.59 5.39
C ASP A 68 24.69 42.53 6.26
N ASP A 69 24.48 41.28 5.79
CA ASP A 69 25.39 40.13 5.71
C ASP A 69 25.41 39.04 6.81
N ARG A 70 25.00 37.84 6.35
CA ARG A 70 25.37 36.47 6.76
C ARG A 70 25.11 35.98 8.21
N GLY A 71 24.12 35.10 8.35
CA GLY A 71 24.17 34.00 9.33
C GLY A 71 22.82 33.52 9.90
N LEU A 72 22.33 32.40 9.37
CA LEU A 72 21.43 31.37 9.93
C LEU A 72 20.52 31.72 11.16
N PRO A 73 19.18 31.60 11.03
CA PRO A 73 18.24 31.83 12.15
C PRO A 73 18.10 30.61 13.07
N VAL A 74 18.17 30.86 14.38
CA VAL A 74 17.62 29.99 15.43
C VAL A 74 16.28 30.61 15.87
N PRO A 75 15.15 29.88 15.86
CA PRO A 75 13.86 30.45 16.24
C PRO A 75 13.68 30.39 17.76
N GLU A 76 13.79 31.53 18.45
CA GLU A 76 13.23 31.68 19.80
C GLU A 76 11.80 32.22 19.74
N VAL A 77 10.88 31.33 20.11
CA VAL A 77 9.47 31.58 20.35
C VAL A 77 9.35 32.34 21.68
N SER A 78 8.98 33.62 21.65
CA SER A 78 8.47 34.31 22.86
C SER A 78 6.95 34.24 22.88
N SER A 79 6.42 33.27 23.61
CA SER A 79 5.03 33.25 24.03
C SER A 79 4.84 34.29 25.14
N SER A 80 3.94 35.24 24.90
CA SER A 80 3.43 36.18 25.90
C SER A 80 2.87 35.43 27.13
N ARG A 81 3.52 35.54 28.30
CA ARG A 81 2.99 35.07 29.59
C ARG A 81 1.81 35.97 30.01
N LYS A 82 0.58 35.47 29.82
CA LYS A 82 -0.56 35.86 30.66
C LYS A 82 -0.29 35.36 32.08
N MET A 83 -0.58 36.17 33.10
CA MET A 83 -0.68 35.67 34.48
C MET A 83 -1.76 34.59 34.56
N GLU A 84 -1.37 33.31 34.61
CA GLU A 84 -2.29 32.19 34.78
C GLU A 84 -2.52 31.91 36.26
N ARG A 85 -3.80 31.85 36.67
CA ARG A 85 -4.21 31.36 37.99
C ARG A 85 -3.89 29.86 38.08
N ALA A 86 -3.69 29.34 39.29
CA ALA A 86 -3.50 27.90 39.47
C ALA A 86 -4.70 27.08 38.95
N GLU A 87 -4.44 26.11 38.07
CA GLU A 87 -5.44 25.27 37.41
C GLU A 87 -5.27 23.78 37.74
N ARG A 88 -6.39 23.07 37.95
CA ARG A 88 -6.40 21.60 38.04
C ARG A 88 -6.42 21.01 36.64
N ARG A 89 -5.41 20.18 36.31
CA ARG A 89 -5.30 19.49 35.02
C ARG A 89 -4.97 18.02 35.20
N HIS A 90 -5.22 17.22 34.16
CA HIS A 90 -4.78 15.84 34.10
C HIS A 90 -3.54 15.80 33.19
N LEU A 91 -2.37 15.49 33.74
CA LEU A 91 -1.11 15.49 32.97
C LEU A 91 -0.49 14.10 32.96
N THR A 92 0.22 13.79 31.89
CA THR A 92 1.17 12.68 31.85
C THR A 92 2.56 13.24 32.15
N VAL A 93 3.16 12.76 33.23
CA VAL A 93 4.46 13.20 33.73
C VAL A 93 5.49 12.12 33.48
N MET A 94 6.61 12.50 32.87
CA MET A 94 7.75 11.63 32.61
C MET A 94 8.99 12.13 33.36
N PHE A 95 9.71 11.19 33.97
CA PHE A 95 11.03 11.41 34.55
C PHE A 95 12.04 10.56 33.80
N ALA A 96 13.15 11.15 33.36
CA ALA A 96 14.25 10.45 32.71
C ALA A 96 15.57 10.75 33.43
N ASP A 97 16.34 9.72 33.78
CA ASP A 97 17.59 9.84 34.55
C ASP A 97 18.75 9.10 33.87
N LEU A 98 19.97 9.64 33.96
CA LEU A 98 21.17 9.00 33.41
C LEU A 98 21.76 7.99 34.42
N VAL A 99 21.84 6.72 34.01
CA VAL A 99 22.31 5.63 34.88
C VAL A 99 23.79 5.81 35.23
N GLY A 100 24.09 5.80 36.53
CA GLY A 100 25.47 5.79 37.02
C GLY A 100 26.21 7.13 36.90
N SER A 101 25.48 8.22 36.66
CA SER A 101 25.97 9.61 36.61
C SER A 101 26.90 9.98 37.78
N THR A 102 26.58 9.58 39.01
CA THR A 102 27.38 9.87 40.22
C THR A 102 28.71 9.10 40.22
N ALA A 103 28.71 7.87 39.69
CA ALA A 103 29.94 7.09 39.54
C ALA A 103 30.82 7.65 38.40
N LEU A 104 30.18 8.18 37.35
CA LEU A 104 30.86 8.86 36.24
C LEU A 104 31.49 10.18 36.70
N SER A 105 30.77 11.00 37.49
CA SER A 105 31.27 12.28 38.00
C SER A 105 32.45 12.16 38.97
N VAL A 106 32.67 10.98 39.57
CA VAL A 106 33.85 10.68 40.41
C VAL A 106 35.05 10.22 39.57
N ARG A 107 34.80 9.66 38.38
CA ARG A 107 35.84 9.06 37.52
C ARG A 107 36.30 9.97 36.39
N LEU A 108 35.46 10.90 35.97
CA LEU A 108 35.69 11.82 34.85
C LEU A 108 36.04 13.21 35.35
N ASP A 109 36.79 13.96 34.53
CA ASP A 109 37.03 15.37 34.77
C ASP A 109 35.69 16.15 34.70
N PRO A 110 35.48 17.21 35.51
CA PRO A 110 34.27 18.03 35.45
C PRO A 110 33.94 18.58 34.05
N GLU A 111 34.94 18.85 33.20
CA GLU A 111 34.70 19.30 31.82
C GLU A 111 34.12 18.17 30.95
N ASP A 112 34.68 16.97 31.03
CA ASP A 112 34.17 15.77 30.34
C ASP A 112 32.75 15.41 30.79
N MET A 113 32.49 15.52 32.10
CA MET A 113 31.16 15.27 32.67
C MET A 113 30.13 16.29 32.16
N ARG A 114 30.52 17.57 32.04
CA ARG A 114 29.65 18.61 31.48
C ARG A 114 29.30 18.35 30.02
N GLU A 115 30.26 17.87 29.21
CA GLU A 115 29.99 17.51 27.81
C GLU A 115 29.05 16.31 27.69
N ILE A 116 29.22 15.28 28.52
CA ILE A 116 28.33 14.11 28.54
C ILE A 116 26.90 14.51 28.92
N LEU A 117 26.73 15.36 29.94
CA LEU A 117 25.42 15.87 30.34
C LEU A 117 24.80 16.72 29.23
N ALA A 118 25.57 17.57 28.55
CA ALA A 118 25.08 18.37 27.44
C ALA A 118 24.57 17.50 26.27
N ALA A 119 25.33 16.46 25.90
CA ALA A 119 24.93 15.52 24.86
C ALA A 119 23.68 14.70 25.25
N TYR A 120 23.60 14.27 26.51
CA TYR A 120 22.42 13.61 27.08
C TYR A 120 21.18 14.53 27.02
N HIS A 121 21.28 15.76 27.51
CA HIS A 121 20.18 16.72 27.48
C HIS A 121 19.74 17.05 26.06
N GLN A 122 20.66 17.17 25.10
CA GLN A 122 20.33 17.41 23.70
C GLN A 122 19.56 16.22 23.08
N ALA A 123 20.00 14.99 23.37
CA ALA A 123 19.31 13.78 22.92
C ALA A 123 17.89 13.68 23.51
N VAL A 124 17.76 13.94 24.82
CA VAL A 124 16.45 13.96 25.49
C VAL A 124 15.56 15.07 24.94
N ALA A 125 16.09 16.29 24.75
CA ALA A 125 15.32 17.41 24.25
C ALA A 125 14.81 17.19 22.82
N ALA A 126 15.65 16.64 21.93
CA ALA A 126 15.24 16.29 20.58
C ALA A 126 14.13 15.22 20.57
N ALA A 127 14.24 14.21 21.43
CA ALA A 127 13.23 13.16 21.55
C ALA A 127 11.90 13.70 22.12
N VAL A 128 11.96 14.53 23.16
CA VAL A 128 10.78 15.15 23.79
C VAL A 128 10.07 16.11 22.82
N ALA A 129 10.83 16.99 22.14
CA ALA A 129 10.28 17.94 21.19
C ALA A 129 9.60 17.24 20.00
N ARG A 130 10.15 16.12 19.53
CA ARG A 130 9.56 15.30 18.45
C ARG A 130 8.14 14.81 18.77
N PHE A 131 7.84 14.56 20.04
CA PHE A 131 6.52 14.13 20.51
C PHE A 131 5.76 15.25 21.23
N GLU A 132 6.18 16.50 21.00
CA GLU A 132 5.56 17.72 21.53
C GLU A 132 5.40 17.74 23.07
N GLY A 133 6.34 17.12 23.78
CA GLY A 133 6.41 17.21 25.24
C GLY A 133 7.05 18.52 25.70
N TYR A 134 6.67 18.98 26.90
CA TYR A 134 7.23 20.19 27.53
C TYR A 134 8.25 19.82 28.60
N ILE A 135 9.51 20.24 28.42
CA ILE A 135 10.57 20.03 29.42
C ILE A 135 10.35 21.03 30.56
N ALA A 136 9.91 20.52 31.70
CA ALA A 136 9.58 21.34 32.86
C ALA A 136 10.80 21.70 33.70
N LYS A 137 11.74 20.76 33.87
CA LYS A 137 12.93 20.96 34.70
C LYS A 137 14.10 20.07 34.25
N LEU A 138 15.29 20.64 34.24
CA LEU A 138 16.56 19.93 34.15
C LEU A 138 17.19 19.89 35.55
N MET A 139 17.56 18.71 36.03
CA MET A 139 18.02 18.45 37.40
C MET A 139 19.33 17.68 37.39
N GLY A 140 20.39 18.26 36.83
CA GLY A 140 21.68 17.57 36.65
C GLY A 140 21.55 16.45 35.63
N ASP A 141 21.51 15.20 36.09
CA ASP A 141 21.30 13.98 35.30
C ASP A 141 19.83 13.62 35.05
N GLY A 142 18.92 14.24 35.81
CA GLY A 142 17.47 14.06 35.69
C GLY A 142 16.77 15.07 34.78
N VAL A 143 15.74 14.64 34.06
CA VAL A 143 14.88 15.48 33.22
C VAL A 143 13.41 15.21 33.56
N LEU A 144 12.67 16.27 33.89
CA LEU A 144 11.23 16.23 34.16
C LEU A 144 10.47 16.80 32.95
N VAL A 145 9.51 16.03 32.43
CA VAL A 145 8.75 16.38 31.22
C VAL A 145 7.26 16.24 31.47
N TYR A 146 6.49 17.19 30.96
CA TYR A 146 5.02 17.19 30.99
C TYR A 146 4.45 17.01 29.58
N PHE A 147 3.46 16.15 29.48
CA PHE A 147 2.61 15.94 28.32
C PHE A 147 1.19 16.37 28.71
N GLY A 148 0.52 17.15 27.87
CA GLY A 148 -0.73 17.85 28.18
C GLY A 148 -0.59 19.30 28.65
N TRP A 149 0.61 19.88 28.51
CA TRP A 149 0.93 21.25 28.91
C TRP A 149 1.92 21.90 27.92
N PRO A 150 1.75 23.18 27.53
CA PRO A 150 0.63 24.09 27.87
C PRO A 150 -0.68 23.76 27.12
N GLN A 151 -0.61 23.00 26.02
CA GLN A 151 -1.76 22.49 25.26
C GLN A 151 -1.99 21.02 25.58
N ALA A 152 -3.26 20.60 25.58
CA ALA A 152 -3.65 19.22 25.85
C ALA A 152 -4.19 18.52 24.60
N HIS A 153 -3.77 17.27 24.42
CA HIS A 153 -4.17 16.34 23.38
C HIS A 153 -4.81 15.09 24.00
N GLU A 154 -5.47 14.26 23.18
CA GLU A 154 -6.10 13.01 23.66
C GLU A 154 -5.07 11.87 23.84
N ASP A 155 -3.90 11.98 23.21
CA ASP A 155 -2.86 10.94 23.10
C ASP A 155 -1.63 11.18 24.00
N GLU A 156 -1.75 11.97 25.07
CA GLU A 156 -0.59 12.36 25.92
C GLU A 156 0.16 11.18 26.53
N ALA A 157 -0.58 10.16 26.98
CA ALA A 157 0.02 8.94 27.51
C ALA A 157 0.86 8.22 26.45
N GLU A 158 0.36 8.14 25.21
CA GLU A 158 1.06 7.51 24.09
C GLU A 158 2.31 8.30 23.71
N ARG A 159 2.19 9.62 23.59
CA ARG A 159 3.31 10.53 23.27
C ARG A 159 4.43 10.42 24.30
N ALA A 160 4.09 10.41 25.59
CA ALA A 160 5.06 10.25 26.66
C ALA A 160 5.84 8.93 26.57
N VAL A 161 5.16 7.82 26.28
CA VAL A 161 5.82 6.51 26.15
C VAL A 161 6.72 6.44 24.92
N ARG A 162 6.29 7.00 23.79
CA ARG A 162 7.13 7.08 22.58
C ARG A 162 8.37 7.96 22.82
N ALA A 163 8.20 9.09 23.49
CA ALA A 163 9.31 9.93 23.90
C ALA A 163 10.28 9.17 24.82
N GLY A 164 9.76 8.44 25.81
CA GLY A 164 10.57 7.60 26.69
C GLY A 164 11.38 6.53 25.94
N LEU A 165 10.77 5.83 24.99
CA LEU A 165 11.47 4.83 24.16
C LEU A 165 12.52 5.48 23.25
N ALA A 166 12.19 6.63 22.63
CA ALA A 166 13.12 7.38 21.80
C ALA A 166 14.30 7.94 22.59
N ILE A 167 14.08 8.35 23.86
CA ILE A 167 15.14 8.76 24.78
C ILE A 167 16.09 7.60 25.05
N VAL A 168 15.57 6.42 25.40
CA VAL A 168 16.40 5.21 25.61
C VAL A 168 17.26 4.90 24.39
N GLU A 169 16.65 4.89 23.20
CA GLU A 169 17.33 4.59 21.94
C GLU A 169 18.37 5.66 21.56
N ALA A 170 18.06 6.93 21.77
CA ALA A 170 18.98 8.03 21.46
C ALA A 170 20.19 8.04 22.40
N VAL A 171 20.00 7.77 23.69
CA VAL A 171 21.08 7.72 24.68
C VAL A 171 22.00 6.52 24.45
N GLU A 172 21.46 5.36 24.04
CA GLU A 172 22.27 4.19 23.69
C GLU A 172 23.19 4.44 22.48
N ARG A 173 22.80 5.34 21.57
CA ARG A 173 23.56 5.72 20.37
C ARG A 173 24.59 6.81 20.59
N LEU A 174 24.60 7.48 21.74
CA LEU A 174 25.63 8.48 22.04
C LEU A 174 27.01 7.82 22.03
N ASP A 175 28.00 8.51 21.45
CA ASP A 175 29.36 8.01 21.36
C ASP A 175 29.87 7.56 22.73
N LYS A 176 30.58 6.43 22.76
CA LYS A 176 31.27 5.91 23.96
C LYS A 176 32.45 6.80 24.33
N ARG A 177 32.20 8.07 24.66
CA ARG A 177 33.21 8.97 25.20
C ARG A 177 33.67 8.40 26.54
N ALA A 178 34.98 8.33 26.75
CA ALA A 178 35.63 7.68 27.89
C ALA A 178 35.41 6.15 28.02
N GLY A 179 34.94 5.45 26.98
CA GLY A 179 34.86 3.98 26.97
C GLY A 179 33.72 3.39 27.82
N VAL A 180 32.73 4.19 28.21
CA VAL A 180 31.55 3.75 28.98
C VAL A 180 30.31 3.84 28.09
N ALA A 181 29.47 2.80 28.12
CA ALA A 181 28.15 2.83 27.48
C ALA A 181 27.16 3.61 28.36
N LEU A 182 26.55 4.65 27.81
CA LEU A 182 25.52 5.43 28.50
C LEU A 182 24.18 4.71 28.43
N SER A 183 23.39 4.83 29.49
CA SER A 183 22.05 4.26 29.58
C SER A 183 21.17 5.18 30.43
N THR A 184 19.87 5.18 30.17
CA THR A 184 18.90 6.03 30.87
C THR A 184 17.73 5.19 31.38
N ARG A 185 17.10 5.65 32.45
CA ARG A 185 15.88 5.08 33.05
C ARG A 185 14.74 6.05 32.89
N VAL A 186 13.55 5.56 32.54
CA VAL A 186 12.39 6.40 32.32
C VAL A 186 11.19 5.90 33.10
N GLY A 187 10.55 6.79 33.86
CA GLY A 187 9.31 6.53 34.60
C GLY A 187 8.18 7.46 34.16
N ILE A 188 6.99 6.91 33.88
CA ILE A 188 5.86 7.69 33.36
C ILE A 188 4.59 7.42 34.17
N ALA A 189 3.95 8.47 34.68
CA ALA A 189 2.69 8.40 35.39
C ALA A 189 1.68 9.42 34.85
N THR A 190 0.41 9.02 34.76
CA THR A 190 -0.69 9.89 34.34
C THR A 190 -1.68 10.10 35.49
N GLY A 191 -2.08 11.33 35.77
CA GLY A 191 -3.03 11.62 36.83
C GLY A 191 -3.30 13.12 37.05
N PRO A 192 -4.20 13.46 37.99
CA PRO A 192 -4.56 14.84 38.28
C PRO A 192 -3.42 15.58 39.01
N VAL A 193 -3.19 16.83 38.59
CA VAL A 193 -2.20 17.75 39.16
C VAL A 193 -2.75 19.18 39.19
N VAL A 194 -2.14 20.04 40.00
CA VAL A 194 -2.40 21.49 40.00
C VAL A 194 -1.16 22.18 39.42
N VAL A 195 -1.36 23.02 38.41
CA VAL A 195 -0.30 23.81 37.76
C VAL A 195 -0.51 25.28 38.12
N GLY A 196 0.48 25.95 38.72
CA GLY A 196 0.45 27.38 39.02
C GLY A 196 1.52 27.86 40.01
N ASP A 197 1.70 29.18 40.15
CA ASP A 197 2.65 29.78 41.07
C ASP A 197 2.31 29.43 42.53
N LEU A 198 3.14 28.61 43.16
CA LEU A 198 3.07 28.33 44.58
C LEU A 198 3.92 29.36 45.33
N ILE A 199 3.31 29.99 46.32
CA ILE A 199 3.85 31.08 47.13
C ILE A 199 5.22 30.70 47.72
N GLY A 200 6.27 31.43 47.30
CA GLY A 200 7.60 31.41 47.90
C GLY A 200 8.40 32.64 47.47
N GLU A 201 8.79 33.50 48.41
CA GLU A 201 9.68 34.64 48.15
C GLU A 201 11.10 34.14 47.88
N GLY A 202 11.62 34.35 46.66
CA GLY A 202 13.00 34.05 46.27
C GLY A 202 13.17 33.82 44.77
N ALA A 203 14.39 34.02 44.24
CA ALA A 203 14.75 34.05 42.82
C ALA A 203 14.69 32.70 42.07
N ALA A 204 13.59 31.97 42.20
CA ALA A 204 13.23 30.86 41.33
C ALA A 204 11.73 30.96 41.03
N GLN A 205 11.36 31.62 39.93
CA GLN A 205 10.01 31.50 39.36
C GLN A 205 9.87 30.05 38.85
N GLU A 206 9.51 29.14 39.74
CA GLU A 206 9.22 27.74 39.43
C GLU A 206 7.72 27.59 39.16
N GLU A 207 7.32 27.27 37.93
CA GLU A 207 5.97 26.81 37.61
C GLU A 207 5.79 25.39 38.16
N GLY A 208 5.58 25.29 39.48
CA GLY A 208 5.52 24.05 40.24
C GLY A 208 4.22 23.29 39.97
N VAL A 209 4.33 22.07 39.46
CA VAL A 209 3.20 21.13 39.39
C VAL A 209 3.10 20.38 40.72
N VAL A 210 1.98 20.55 41.43
CA VAL A 210 1.70 19.83 42.70
C VAL A 210 0.68 18.74 42.49
N GLY A 211 1.03 17.51 42.88
CA GLY A 211 0.16 16.34 42.84
C GLY A 211 0.91 15.06 43.19
N ALA A 212 0.18 13.95 43.33
CA ALA A 212 0.81 12.63 43.55
C ALA A 212 1.51 12.10 42.28
N THR A 213 1.13 12.58 41.10
CA THR A 213 1.60 12.08 39.79
C THR A 213 3.10 12.29 39.53
N PRO A 214 3.69 13.49 39.75
CA PRO A 214 5.14 13.66 39.58
C PRO A 214 5.97 12.76 40.51
N ASN A 215 5.52 12.61 41.75
CA ASN A 215 6.16 11.71 42.71
C ASN A 215 6.08 10.25 42.25
N LEU A 216 4.94 9.83 41.71
CA LEU A 216 4.78 8.47 41.16
C LEU A 216 5.69 8.24 39.94
N ALA A 217 5.78 9.18 39.01
CA ALA A 217 6.65 9.07 37.83
C ALA A 217 8.13 8.92 38.22
N ALA A 218 8.62 9.72 39.17
CA ALA A 218 9.98 9.61 39.69
C ALA A 218 10.26 8.26 40.38
N ARG A 219 9.26 7.66 41.04
CA ARG A 219 9.42 6.34 41.66
C ARG A 219 9.41 5.20 40.64
N LEU A 220 8.63 5.33 39.58
CA LEU A 220 8.64 4.37 38.48
C LEU A 220 9.96 4.38 37.71
N GLU A 221 10.59 5.56 37.56
CA GLU A 221 11.94 5.69 37.00
C GLU A 221 12.95 4.89 37.85
N GLN A 222 12.92 5.05 39.17
CA GLN A 222 13.81 4.32 40.09
C GLN A 222 13.60 2.79 40.04
N LEU A 223 12.40 2.33 39.68
CA LEU A 223 12.07 0.93 39.49
C LEU A 223 12.51 0.39 38.11
N ALA A 224 12.80 1.25 37.14
CA ALA A 224 13.22 0.84 35.81
C ALA A 224 14.64 0.24 35.83
N GLU A 225 14.85 -0.83 35.07
CA GLU A 225 16.20 -1.29 34.75
C GLU A 225 16.88 -0.30 33.79
N PRO A 226 18.24 -0.24 33.73
CA PRO A 226 18.95 0.56 32.73
C PRO A 226 18.44 0.29 31.31
N GLY A 227 18.03 1.36 30.60
CA GLY A 227 17.47 1.26 29.26
C GLY A 227 16.01 0.82 29.21
N ALA A 228 15.26 0.92 30.30
CA ALA A 228 13.85 0.56 30.35
C ALA A 228 12.94 1.76 30.62
N VAL A 229 11.72 1.67 30.09
CA VAL A 229 10.60 2.58 30.37
C VAL A 229 9.57 1.85 31.22
N VAL A 230 9.23 2.40 32.38
CA VAL A 230 8.24 1.85 33.31
C VAL A 230 7.08 2.83 33.49
N ILE A 231 5.85 2.30 33.46
CA ILE A 231 4.62 3.10 33.49
C ILE A 231 3.69 2.69 34.63
N SER A 232 2.87 3.64 35.08
CA SER A 232 1.79 3.39 36.05
C SER A 232 0.60 2.66 35.42
N GLU A 233 -0.26 2.07 36.25
CA GLU A 233 -1.54 1.50 35.81
C GLU A 233 -2.45 2.52 35.12
N SER A 234 -2.49 3.76 35.62
CA SER A 234 -3.28 4.84 35.01
C SER A 234 -2.81 5.14 33.57
N THR A 235 -1.51 5.23 33.34
CA THR A 235 -0.94 5.36 32.00
C THR A 235 -1.27 4.13 31.15
N ARG A 236 -1.09 2.91 31.68
CA ARG A 236 -1.40 1.65 30.97
C ARG A 236 -2.86 1.57 30.51
N ARG A 237 -3.83 2.08 31.28
CA ARG A 237 -5.25 2.12 30.87
C ARG A 237 -5.49 3.04 29.67
N LEU A 238 -4.76 4.15 29.58
CA LEU A 238 -4.86 5.11 28.49
C LEU A 238 -4.13 4.65 27.22
N LEU A 239 -3.06 3.85 27.36
CA LEU A 239 -2.28 3.31 26.24
C LEU A 239 -2.97 2.20 25.42
N GLY A 240 -4.09 1.63 25.89
CA GLY A 240 -4.78 0.54 25.19
C GLY A 240 -3.87 -0.64 24.78
N SER A 241 -3.87 -1.00 23.49
CA SER A 241 -3.02 -2.06 22.91
C SER A 241 -1.92 -1.53 21.97
N TRP A 242 -1.52 -0.27 22.15
CA TRP A 242 -0.52 0.41 21.30
C TRP A 242 0.92 -0.01 21.56
N PHE A 243 1.20 -0.56 22.74
CA PHE A 243 2.52 -0.96 23.19
C PHE A 243 2.51 -2.40 23.70
N THR A 244 3.64 -3.09 23.52
CA THR A 244 3.86 -4.39 24.15
C THR A 244 4.38 -4.16 25.57
N LEU A 245 3.67 -4.69 26.56
CA LEU A 245 3.96 -4.44 27.98
C LEU A 245 4.24 -5.75 28.71
N THR A 246 5.19 -5.73 29.64
CA THR A 246 5.39 -6.77 30.65
C THR A 246 4.84 -6.29 31.98
N ASP A 247 3.95 -7.07 32.60
CA ASP A 247 3.44 -6.81 33.95
C ASP A 247 4.55 -7.11 34.98
N LEU A 248 4.92 -6.11 35.79
CA LEU A 248 5.90 -6.26 36.86
C LEU A 248 5.25 -6.61 38.20
N GLY A 249 3.92 -6.75 38.23
CA GLY A 249 3.14 -6.99 39.44
C GLY A 249 3.08 -5.78 40.39
N PRO A 250 2.50 -5.96 41.59
CA PRO A 250 2.42 -4.92 42.61
C PRO A 250 3.81 -4.59 43.19
N GLN A 251 4.25 -3.34 43.05
CA GLN A 251 5.53 -2.86 43.54
C GLN A 251 5.38 -1.99 44.79
N PRO A 252 6.20 -2.16 45.82
CA PRO A 252 6.19 -1.29 47.00
C PRO A 252 6.77 0.09 46.63
N ILE A 253 5.94 1.14 46.68
CA ILE A 253 6.35 2.51 46.37
C ILE A 253 6.49 3.31 47.67
N ARG A 254 7.69 3.83 47.94
CA ARG A 254 7.97 4.60 49.15
C ARG A 254 7.03 5.82 49.26
N GLY A 255 6.25 5.87 50.34
CA GLY A 255 5.28 6.94 50.60
C GLY A 255 3.85 6.62 50.19
N ILE A 256 3.59 5.42 49.65
CA ILE A 256 2.25 4.90 49.34
C ILE A 256 2.07 3.60 50.12
N GLU A 257 1.03 3.51 50.96
CA GLU A 257 0.83 2.36 51.85
C GLU A 257 0.48 1.05 51.11
N ALA A 258 -0.18 1.14 49.95
CA ALA A 258 -0.55 -0.01 49.13
C ALA A 258 0.43 -0.21 47.95
N PRO A 259 0.93 -1.44 47.70
CA PRO A 259 1.70 -1.74 46.50
C PRO A 259 0.90 -1.45 45.23
N LEU A 260 1.50 -0.75 44.27
CA LEU A 260 0.84 -0.37 43.01
C LEU A 260 1.37 -1.20 41.83
N PRO A 261 0.50 -1.64 40.90
CA PRO A 261 0.94 -2.31 39.68
C PRO A 261 1.83 -1.39 38.82
N ALA A 262 2.94 -1.94 38.32
CA ALA A 262 3.84 -1.28 37.38
C ALA A 262 4.04 -2.13 36.12
N PHE A 263 4.27 -1.49 34.99
CA PHE A 263 4.42 -2.18 33.70
C PHE A 263 5.68 -1.71 32.99
N ARG A 264 6.49 -2.64 32.47
CA ARG A 264 7.62 -2.32 31.60
C ARG A 264 7.16 -2.25 30.15
N VAL A 265 7.52 -1.20 29.44
CA VAL A 265 7.28 -1.07 28.00
C VAL A 265 8.42 -1.76 27.25
N LEU A 266 8.09 -2.76 26.42
CA LEU A 266 9.07 -3.47 25.59
C LEU A 266 9.30 -2.79 24.25
N GLY A 267 8.32 -2.01 23.79
CA GLY A 267 8.33 -1.33 22.50
C GLY A 267 6.91 -1.13 21.99
N GLU A 268 6.80 -0.51 20.82
CA GLU A 268 5.53 -0.36 20.14
C GLU A 268 4.95 -1.73 19.77
N ALA A 269 3.62 -1.87 19.83
CA ALA A 269 2.95 -3.05 19.31
C ALA A 269 3.18 -3.16 17.79
N ALA A 270 3.15 -4.38 17.27
CA ALA A 270 3.19 -4.63 15.82
C ALA A 270 2.17 -3.71 15.11
N ALA A 271 2.50 -3.24 13.91
CA ALA A 271 1.70 -2.23 13.19
C ALA A 271 0.22 -2.58 13.04
N GLU A 272 -0.11 -3.87 12.92
CA GLU A 272 -1.49 -4.38 12.95
C GLU A 272 -2.21 -4.12 14.28
N GLY A 273 -1.52 -4.32 15.42
CA GLY A 273 -2.05 -4.02 16.75
C GLY A 273 -2.31 -2.53 16.97
N ARG A 274 -1.46 -1.66 16.40
CA ARG A 274 -1.61 -0.18 16.44
C ARG A 274 -2.79 0.30 15.58
N PHE A 275 -2.89 -0.16 14.33
CA PHE A 275 -4.00 0.18 13.43
C PHE A 275 -5.36 -0.26 13.99
N GLU A 276 -5.41 -1.38 14.70
CA GLU A 276 -6.61 -1.85 15.37
C GLU A 276 -6.90 -1.10 16.68
N ALA A 277 -5.88 -0.69 17.43
CA ALA A 277 -6.05 0.16 18.61
C ALA A 277 -6.68 1.51 18.24
N LEU A 278 -6.31 2.09 17.09
CA LEU A 278 -6.95 3.28 16.51
C LEU A 278 -8.45 3.12 16.22
N ARG A 279 -8.93 1.89 16.01
CA ARG A 279 -10.36 1.60 15.78
C ARG A 279 -11.10 1.22 17.08
N ARG A 280 -10.42 1.14 18.22
CA ARG A 280 -10.97 0.65 19.50
C ARG A 280 -11.37 1.75 20.48
N ALA A 281 -10.81 2.95 20.38
CA ALA A 281 -11.18 4.05 21.28
C ALA A 281 -12.70 4.33 21.12
N ASP A 282 -13.45 4.26 22.22
CA ASP A 282 -14.90 4.50 22.35
C ASP A 282 -15.92 3.45 21.86
N VAL A 283 -15.56 2.17 21.71
CA VAL A 283 -16.55 1.16 21.25
C VAL A 283 -17.30 0.51 22.42
N GLY A 284 -18.60 0.84 22.60
CA GLY A 284 -19.49 0.22 23.60
C GLY A 284 -19.75 -1.29 23.39
N PRO A 285 -20.35 -2.02 24.35
CA PRO A 285 -20.61 -3.46 24.26
C PRO A 285 -21.37 -3.90 23.00
N LEU A 286 -21.15 -5.15 22.58
CA LEU A 286 -21.92 -5.76 21.48
C LEU A 286 -23.36 -6.03 21.97
N ILE A 287 -24.37 -5.60 21.22
CA ILE A 287 -25.79 -5.72 21.59
C ILE A 287 -26.53 -6.55 20.55
N GLY A 288 -27.22 -7.62 21.00
CA GLY A 288 -28.20 -8.33 20.18
C GLY A 288 -27.60 -9.13 19.02
N ARG A 289 -26.34 -9.59 19.19
CA ARG A 289 -25.56 -10.33 18.18
C ARG A 289 -24.90 -11.59 18.76
N GLU A 290 -25.46 -12.12 19.84
CA GLU A 290 -24.90 -13.22 20.61
C GLU A 290 -24.87 -14.51 19.78
N HIS A 291 -25.88 -14.75 18.96
CA HIS A 291 -25.98 -15.93 18.09
C HIS A 291 -24.95 -15.90 16.96
N GLU A 292 -24.82 -14.76 16.27
CA GLU A 292 -23.86 -14.61 15.18
C GLU A 292 -22.41 -14.68 15.71
N LEU A 293 -22.15 -14.13 16.90
CA LEU A 293 -20.85 -14.25 17.54
C LEU A 293 -20.55 -15.69 17.96
N ALA A 294 -21.54 -16.42 18.48
CA ALA A 294 -21.39 -17.83 18.83
C ALA A 294 -21.01 -18.68 17.60
N LEU A 295 -21.64 -18.43 16.44
CA LEU A 295 -21.29 -19.10 15.19
C LEU A 295 -19.85 -18.81 14.75
N LEU A 296 -19.40 -17.56 14.86
CA LEU A 296 -18.00 -17.22 14.55
C LEU A 296 -16.99 -17.92 15.47
N LEU A 297 -17.33 -18.07 16.75
CA LEU A 297 -16.49 -18.79 17.72
C LEU A 297 -16.46 -20.30 17.47
N ASP A 298 -17.59 -20.89 17.08
CA ASP A 298 -17.67 -22.29 16.66
C ASP A 298 -16.76 -22.56 15.45
N ARG A 299 -16.82 -21.69 14.43
CA ARG A 299 -15.93 -21.77 13.26
C ARG A 299 -14.46 -21.56 13.61
N TRP A 300 -14.16 -20.75 14.62
CA TRP A 300 -12.80 -20.59 15.13
C TRP A 300 -12.27 -21.88 15.77
N GLU A 301 -13.09 -22.60 16.54
CA GLU A 301 -12.67 -23.87 17.13
C GLU A 301 -12.46 -24.98 16.08
N MET A 302 -13.30 -25.05 15.04
CA MET A 302 -13.05 -25.93 13.88
C MET A 302 -11.75 -25.58 13.15
N ALA A 303 -11.51 -24.29 12.89
CA ALA A 303 -10.26 -23.85 12.27
C ALA A 303 -9.06 -24.23 13.14
N LYS A 304 -9.13 -24.07 14.47
CA LYS A 304 -8.06 -24.49 15.39
C LYS A 304 -7.74 -25.98 15.31
N SER A 305 -8.72 -26.84 15.05
CA SER A 305 -8.50 -28.29 14.88
C SER A 305 -7.94 -28.67 13.50
N GLY A 306 -7.64 -27.69 12.63
CA GLY A 306 -7.09 -27.91 11.29
C GLY A 306 -8.15 -27.97 10.17
N GLU A 307 -9.43 -27.84 10.52
CA GLU A 307 -10.53 -27.74 9.56
C GLU A 307 -10.80 -26.26 9.24
N GLY A 308 -9.96 -25.66 8.40
CA GLY A 308 -10.03 -24.23 8.11
C GLY A 308 -11.40 -23.79 7.59
N GLN A 309 -11.84 -22.63 8.08
CA GLN A 309 -13.19 -22.11 7.85
C GLN A 309 -13.14 -20.75 7.16
N VAL A 310 -14.14 -20.50 6.31
CA VAL A 310 -14.38 -19.18 5.72
C VAL A 310 -15.78 -18.74 6.08
N VAL A 311 -15.93 -17.53 6.63
CA VAL A 311 -17.23 -16.94 6.97
C VAL A 311 -17.43 -15.65 6.19
N LEU A 312 -18.47 -15.62 5.36
CA LEU A 312 -18.91 -14.45 4.61
C LEU A 312 -19.98 -13.71 5.42
N LEU A 313 -19.62 -12.58 6.01
CA LEU A 313 -20.51 -11.68 6.73
C LEU A 313 -21.17 -10.70 5.76
N SER A 314 -22.41 -10.99 5.37
CA SER A 314 -23.20 -10.12 4.49
C SER A 314 -24.14 -9.21 5.30
N GLY A 315 -24.29 -7.96 4.87
CA GLY A 315 -25.30 -7.06 5.42
C GLY A 315 -25.16 -5.61 4.94
N GLU A 316 -26.19 -4.81 5.18
CA GLU A 316 -26.26 -3.40 4.77
C GLU A 316 -25.16 -2.53 5.44
N ALA A 317 -24.91 -1.33 4.90
CA ALA A 317 -24.01 -0.37 5.52
C ALA A 317 -24.50 0.00 6.93
N GLY A 318 -23.60 0.09 7.92
CA GLY A 318 -23.97 0.46 9.29
C GLY A 318 -24.66 -0.63 10.12
N ILE A 319 -24.88 -1.84 9.57
CA ILE A 319 -25.57 -2.95 10.26
C ILE A 319 -24.78 -3.60 11.43
N GLY A 320 -23.48 -3.28 11.54
CA GLY A 320 -22.59 -3.80 12.60
C GLY A 320 -21.57 -4.86 12.18
N LYS A 321 -21.30 -5.06 10.89
CA LYS A 321 -20.29 -6.04 10.38
C LYS A 321 -18.92 -5.89 11.05
N SER A 322 -18.34 -4.69 11.03
CA SER A 322 -17.03 -4.47 11.67
C SER A 322 -17.11 -4.57 13.20
N ARG A 323 -18.27 -4.29 13.82
CA ARG A 323 -18.46 -4.42 15.28
C ARG A 323 -18.46 -5.87 15.73
N ILE A 324 -19.08 -6.79 14.97
CA ILE A 324 -19.06 -8.21 15.29
C ILE A 324 -17.67 -8.82 15.08
N VAL A 325 -16.94 -8.40 14.03
CA VAL A 325 -15.52 -8.78 13.84
C VAL A 325 -14.67 -8.30 15.01
N LEU A 326 -14.89 -7.08 15.49
CA LEU A 326 -14.22 -6.56 16.68
C LEU A 326 -14.57 -7.38 17.94
N ALA A 327 -15.84 -7.76 18.12
CA ALA A 327 -16.28 -8.57 19.25
C ALA A 327 -15.67 -9.98 19.24
N LEU A 328 -15.57 -10.61 18.07
CA LEU A 328 -14.84 -11.87 17.90
C LEU A 328 -13.39 -11.71 18.35
N ARG A 329 -12.71 -10.65 17.91
CA ARG A 329 -11.32 -10.36 18.30
C ARG A 329 -11.17 -10.12 19.81
N GLU A 330 -12.13 -9.43 20.42
CA GLU A 330 -12.20 -9.21 21.86
C GLU A 330 -12.33 -10.52 22.62
N ARG A 331 -13.24 -11.40 22.18
CA ARG A 331 -13.47 -12.68 22.84
C ARG A 331 -12.27 -13.61 22.74
N LEU A 332 -11.56 -13.54 21.62
CA LEU A 332 -10.35 -14.31 21.38
C LEU A 332 -9.10 -13.67 22.01
N ARG A 333 -9.15 -12.54 22.73
CA ARG A 333 -7.95 -11.76 23.13
C ARG A 333 -6.82 -12.59 23.76
N ASN A 334 -7.15 -13.61 24.55
CA ASN A 334 -6.19 -14.45 25.28
C ASN A 334 -5.76 -15.71 24.50
N GLU A 335 -6.31 -15.96 23.30
CA GLU A 335 -5.95 -17.10 22.45
C GLU A 335 -4.68 -16.78 21.64
N PRO A 336 -3.64 -17.63 21.68
CA PRO A 336 -2.44 -17.46 20.88
C PRO A 336 -2.77 -17.66 19.40
N ARG A 337 -2.63 -16.60 18.59
CA ARG A 337 -2.92 -16.65 17.15
C ARG A 337 -2.15 -15.59 16.38
N PHE A 338 -1.95 -15.84 15.09
CA PHE A 338 -1.68 -14.75 14.15
C PHE A 338 -2.99 -14.05 13.78
N ARG A 339 -2.88 -12.76 13.47
CA ARG A 339 -4.00 -11.94 13.00
C ARG A 339 -3.53 -11.22 11.76
N ILE A 340 -4.32 -11.25 10.71
CA ILE A 340 -4.04 -10.49 9.49
C ILE A 340 -5.29 -9.72 9.08
N GLY A 341 -5.13 -8.43 8.75
CA GLY A 341 -6.24 -7.57 8.35
C GLY A 341 -6.05 -6.94 6.96
N TYR A 342 -6.87 -7.36 6.01
CA TYR A 342 -6.97 -6.80 4.67
C TYR A 342 -8.18 -5.86 4.60
N TYR A 343 -7.99 -4.67 4.02
CA TYR A 343 -9.02 -3.65 3.95
C TYR A 343 -9.14 -3.15 2.51
N CYS A 344 -10.29 -3.40 1.89
CA CYS A 344 -10.58 -2.91 0.56
C CYS A 344 -11.01 -1.44 0.59
N SER A 345 -10.90 -0.77 -0.55
CA SER A 345 -11.27 0.65 -0.68
C SER A 345 -11.93 0.90 -2.03
N PRO A 346 -13.02 1.69 -2.09
CA PRO A 346 -13.69 2.00 -3.35
C PRO A 346 -12.77 2.69 -4.36
N HIS A 347 -11.79 3.48 -3.90
CA HIS A 347 -10.84 4.21 -4.74
C HIS A 347 -9.71 3.32 -5.32
N HIS A 348 -9.56 2.09 -4.82
CA HIS A 348 -8.48 1.18 -5.20
C HIS A 348 -9.01 -0.13 -5.79
N SER A 349 -10.26 -0.14 -6.26
CA SER A 349 -10.89 -1.30 -6.90
C SER A 349 -10.22 -1.73 -8.21
N ASN A 350 -9.35 -0.89 -8.78
CA ASN A 350 -8.51 -1.20 -9.94
C ASN A 350 -7.02 -0.99 -9.67
N SER A 351 -6.61 -1.05 -8.40
CA SER A 351 -5.22 -1.02 -7.97
C SER A 351 -4.79 -2.44 -7.59
N ALA A 352 -3.99 -3.06 -8.43
CA ALA A 352 -3.62 -4.48 -8.30
C ALA A 352 -3.04 -4.80 -6.91
N LEU A 353 -3.61 -5.82 -6.25
CA LEU A 353 -3.17 -6.30 -4.94
C LEU A 353 -3.20 -5.25 -3.82
N TRP A 354 -4.00 -4.19 -3.95
CA TRP A 354 -4.07 -3.11 -2.98
C TRP A 354 -4.16 -3.56 -1.51
N PRO A 355 -5.18 -4.35 -1.09
CA PRO A 355 -5.32 -4.74 0.31
C PRO A 355 -4.10 -5.52 0.82
N VAL A 356 -3.44 -6.29 -0.03
CA VAL A 356 -2.25 -7.08 0.29
C VAL A 356 -1.03 -6.17 0.42
N VAL A 357 -0.81 -5.27 -0.54
CA VAL A 357 0.27 -4.28 -0.51
C VAL A 357 0.18 -3.43 0.75
N THR A 358 -1.00 -2.88 1.06
CA THR A 358 -1.19 -2.06 2.27
C THR A 358 -1.00 -2.89 3.54
N GLN A 359 -1.37 -4.17 3.56
CA GLN A 359 -1.11 -5.06 4.70
C GLN A 359 0.40 -5.30 4.89
N LEU A 360 1.14 -5.58 3.82
CA LEU A 360 2.58 -5.81 3.88
C LEU A 360 3.37 -4.56 4.26
N GLN A 361 3.03 -3.40 3.70
CA GLN A 361 3.65 -2.11 4.07
C GLN A 361 3.45 -1.82 5.56
N ARG A 362 2.25 -2.08 6.09
CA ARG A 362 1.96 -1.96 7.52
C ARG A 362 2.79 -2.97 8.31
N ALA A 363 2.74 -4.25 7.96
CA ALA A 363 3.47 -5.31 8.67
C ALA A 363 4.99 -5.07 8.69
N ALA A 364 5.56 -4.54 7.60
CA ALA A 364 6.98 -4.17 7.50
C ALA A 364 7.32 -2.88 8.27
N GLY A 365 6.33 -2.11 8.72
CA GLY A 365 6.53 -0.86 9.45
C GLY A 365 7.09 0.26 8.56
N TYR A 366 6.56 0.37 7.34
CA TYR A 366 6.94 1.46 6.44
C TYR A 366 6.51 2.81 7.03
N LEU A 367 7.44 3.75 7.01
CA LEU A 367 7.23 5.14 7.37
C LEU A 367 7.26 5.99 6.09
N ARG A 368 6.59 7.15 6.16
CA ARG A 368 6.54 8.11 5.05
C ARG A 368 7.93 8.57 4.62
N GLU A 369 8.80 8.81 5.59
CA GLU A 369 10.18 9.30 5.40
C GLU A 369 11.15 8.21 4.92
N ASP A 370 10.74 6.94 4.90
CA ASP A 370 11.65 5.86 4.54
C ASP A 370 12.08 5.98 3.08
N VAL A 371 13.39 6.03 2.87
CA VAL A 371 13.99 5.91 1.54
C VAL A 371 13.76 4.49 0.97
N PRO A 372 13.74 4.32 -0.36
CA PRO A 372 13.47 3.01 -0.99
C PRO A 372 14.31 1.85 -0.47
N SER A 373 15.60 2.07 -0.21
CA SER A 373 16.50 1.03 0.33
C SER A 373 16.06 0.56 1.72
N SER A 374 15.65 1.47 2.60
CA SER A 374 15.14 1.13 3.93
C SER A 374 13.82 0.35 3.86
N LYS A 375 12.93 0.72 2.94
CA LYS A 375 11.68 -0.02 2.68
C LYS A 375 11.98 -1.45 2.23
N LEU A 376 12.98 -1.64 1.37
CA LEU A 376 13.38 -2.97 0.92
C LEU A 376 13.97 -3.81 2.07
N GLU A 377 14.88 -3.25 2.87
CA GLU A 377 15.45 -3.95 4.05
C GLU A 377 14.38 -4.34 5.06
N LYS A 378 13.37 -3.48 5.29
CA LYS A 378 12.23 -3.79 6.17
C LYS A 378 11.37 -4.93 5.61
N LEU A 379 11.19 -4.98 4.30
CA LEU A 379 10.45 -6.05 3.63
C LEU A 379 11.22 -7.38 3.68
N GLU A 380 12.52 -7.36 3.42
CA GLU A 380 13.40 -8.53 3.58
C GLU A 380 13.34 -9.08 5.02
N ARG A 381 13.39 -8.18 6.01
CA ARG A 381 13.27 -8.57 7.42
C ARG A 381 11.91 -9.18 7.77
N LEU A 382 10.83 -8.67 7.19
CA LEU A 382 9.47 -9.20 7.39
C LEU A 382 9.33 -10.60 6.79
N LEU A 383 9.88 -10.81 5.59
CA LEU A 383 9.84 -12.10 4.89
C LEU A 383 10.80 -13.14 5.51
N GLY A 384 11.84 -12.66 6.20
CA GLY A 384 12.88 -13.47 6.82
C GLY A 384 13.92 -13.97 5.81
N THR A 385 15.05 -14.47 6.32
CA THR A 385 16.16 -15.04 5.50
C THR A 385 16.06 -16.55 5.27
N ALA A 386 15.01 -17.22 5.78
CA ALA A 386 14.91 -18.68 5.80
C ALA A 386 13.61 -19.19 5.16
N GLY A 387 13.72 -19.74 3.94
CA GLY A 387 12.66 -20.47 3.24
C GLY A 387 13.01 -20.72 1.76
N GLU A 388 12.28 -21.62 1.09
CA GLU A 388 12.43 -21.95 -0.36
C GLU A 388 12.32 -20.74 -1.31
N PHE A 389 11.85 -19.60 -0.82
CA PHE A 389 11.51 -18.41 -1.61
C PHE A 389 12.44 -17.19 -1.37
N GLY A 390 13.52 -17.37 -0.59
CA GLY A 390 14.23 -16.27 0.08
C GLY A 390 14.97 -15.25 -0.80
N GLU A 391 15.49 -15.62 -1.98
CA GLU A 391 16.43 -14.74 -2.69
C GLU A 391 15.73 -13.66 -3.55
N HIS A 392 14.49 -13.90 -4.00
CA HIS A 392 13.78 -13.00 -4.93
C HIS A 392 12.39 -12.55 -4.47
N ALA A 393 11.87 -13.06 -3.34
CA ALA A 393 10.53 -12.72 -2.86
C ALA A 393 10.38 -11.24 -2.50
N ALA A 394 11.37 -10.67 -1.82
CA ALA A 394 11.39 -9.24 -1.49
C ALA A 394 11.42 -8.37 -2.75
N LEU A 395 12.13 -8.81 -3.80
CA LEU A 395 12.25 -8.09 -5.07
C LEU A 395 10.93 -8.07 -5.84
N LEU A 396 10.23 -9.20 -5.96
CA LEU A 396 8.92 -9.25 -6.62
C LEU A 396 7.87 -8.41 -5.90
N LEU A 397 7.88 -8.44 -4.57
CA LEU A 397 6.98 -7.61 -3.76
C LEU A 397 7.37 -6.13 -3.82
N ALA A 398 8.65 -5.80 -3.88
CA ALA A 398 9.14 -4.45 -4.07
C ALA A 398 8.75 -3.88 -5.44
N GLU A 399 8.85 -4.68 -6.50
CA GLU A 399 8.39 -4.34 -7.86
C GLU A 399 6.88 -4.04 -7.87
N LEU A 400 6.07 -4.91 -7.24
CA LEU A 400 4.63 -4.69 -7.06
C LEU A 400 4.35 -3.37 -6.31
N MET A 401 5.11 -3.08 -5.26
CA MET A 401 4.99 -1.84 -4.47
C MET A 401 5.53 -0.60 -5.19
N GLY A 402 6.11 -0.73 -6.39
CA GLY A 402 6.70 0.38 -7.13
C GLY A 402 7.98 0.93 -6.52
N LEU A 403 8.73 0.12 -5.76
CA LEU A 403 10.03 0.52 -5.26
C LEU A 403 11.06 0.49 -6.40
N PRO A 404 11.92 1.52 -6.54
CA PRO A 404 12.99 1.51 -7.53
C PRO A 404 13.99 0.38 -7.23
N LEU A 405 14.16 -0.51 -8.20
CA LEU A 405 15.06 -1.66 -8.15
C LEU A 405 16.29 -1.41 -9.04
N SER A 406 17.50 -1.44 -8.48
CA SER A 406 18.75 -1.23 -9.24
C SER A 406 19.95 -2.00 -8.67
N GLY A 407 20.96 -2.23 -9.51
CA GLY A 407 22.22 -2.89 -9.12
C GLY A 407 22.04 -4.33 -8.66
N ARG A 408 22.48 -4.64 -7.43
CA ARG A 408 22.35 -5.97 -6.79
C ARG A 408 20.89 -6.42 -6.58
N TYR A 409 19.93 -5.53 -6.80
CA TYR A 409 18.49 -5.75 -6.60
C TYR A 409 17.73 -5.69 -7.94
N ALA A 410 18.35 -6.07 -9.06
CA ALA A 410 17.66 -6.13 -10.34
C ALA A 410 16.42 -7.03 -10.26
N ALA A 411 15.32 -6.59 -10.87
CA ALA A 411 14.08 -7.36 -10.88
C ALA A 411 14.33 -8.77 -11.47
N PRO A 412 13.73 -9.82 -10.90
CA PRO A 412 13.89 -11.17 -11.42
C PRO A 412 13.44 -11.22 -12.88
N GLY A 413 14.21 -11.89 -13.74
CA GLY A 413 13.79 -12.15 -15.11
C GLY A 413 12.64 -13.16 -15.16
N GLY A 414 11.87 -13.16 -16.24
CA GLY A 414 10.74 -14.07 -16.45
C GLY A 414 9.58 -13.39 -17.16
N THR A 415 8.64 -14.18 -17.68
CA THR A 415 7.44 -13.62 -18.32
C THR A 415 6.51 -12.95 -17.31
N PRO A 416 5.66 -12.03 -17.78
CA PRO A 416 4.57 -11.46 -16.98
C PRO A 416 3.79 -12.44 -16.09
N GLN A 417 3.35 -13.54 -16.68
CA GLN A 417 2.57 -14.56 -15.99
C GLN A 417 3.40 -15.30 -14.95
N GLU A 418 4.67 -15.61 -15.25
CA GLU A 418 5.59 -16.24 -14.29
C GLU A 418 5.78 -15.37 -13.05
N LYS A 419 6.05 -14.07 -13.21
CA LYS A 419 6.23 -13.16 -12.07
C LYS A 419 5.00 -13.13 -11.16
N LYS A 420 3.80 -13.08 -11.74
CA LYS A 420 2.54 -13.15 -10.97
C LYS A 420 2.37 -14.49 -10.27
N ALA A 421 2.65 -15.60 -10.95
CA ALA A 421 2.57 -16.94 -10.36
C ALA A 421 3.53 -17.09 -9.17
N ARG A 422 4.78 -16.62 -9.31
CA ARG A 422 5.78 -16.57 -8.23
C ARG A 422 5.26 -15.75 -7.05
N LEU A 423 4.78 -14.54 -7.32
CA LEU A 423 4.24 -13.64 -6.31
C LEU A 423 3.10 -14.28 -5.52
N PHE A 424 2.15 -14.91 -6.22
CA PHE A 424 1.05 -15.63 -5.57
C PHE A 424 1.56 -16.84 -4.77
N GLY A 425 2.51 -17.60 -5.32
CA GLY A 425 3.16 -18.71 -4.64
C GLY A 425 3.81 -18.29 -3.32
N ILE A 426 4.55 -17.18 -3.33
CA ILE A 426 5.19 -16.59 -2.15
C ILE A 426 4.15 -16.23 -1.08
N LEU A 427 3.10 -15.50 -1.47
CA LEU A 427 2.06 -15.05 -0.54
C LEU A 427 1.30 -16.24 0.09
N LEU A 428 0.98 -17.25 -0.71
CA LEU A 428 0.30 -18.46 -0.24
C LEU A 428 1.21 -19.31 0.66
N ALA A 429 2.48 -19.48 0.30
CA ALA A 429 3.46 -20.20 1.10
C ALA A 429 3.75 -19.52 2.44
N GLN A 430 3.81 -18.17 2.45
CA GLN A 430 3.95 -17.39 3.67
C GLN A 430 2.75 -17.62 4.61
N MET A 431 1.53 -17.52 4.07
CA MET A 431 0.31 -17.80 4.84
C MET A 431 0.32 -19.22 5.42
N GLU A 432 0.65 -20.23 4.60
CA GLU A 432 0.77 -21.61 5.06
C GLU A 432 1.80 -21.75 6.18
N GLY A 433 3.00 -21.19 6.00
CA GLY A 433 4.08 -21.22 6.98
C GLY A 433 3.69 -20.59 8.32
N LEU A 434 3.01 -19.45 8.29
CA LEU A 434 2.49 -18.79 9.49
C LEU A 434 1.42 -19.66 10.18
N SER A 435 0.50 -20.24 9.41
CA SER A 435 -0.58 -21.07 9.95
C SER A 435 -0.09 -22.33 10.66
N ARG A 436 1.03 -22.91 10.21
CA ARG A 436 1.64 -24.09 10.86
C ARG A 436 2.22 -23.79 12.24
N GLN A 437 2.62 -22.54 12.52
CA GLN A 437 3.18 -22.17 13.82
C GLN A 437 2.10 -21.93 14.88
N ARG A 438 0.99 -21.32 14.49
CA ARG A 438 -0.18 -21.06 15.33
C ARG A 438 -1.41 -20.75 14.46
N PRO A 439 -2.63 -21.03 14.96
CA PRO A 439 -3.85 -20.71 14.23
C PRO A 439 -3.92 -19.25 13.80
N MET A 440 -4.56 -18.98 12.65
CA MET A 440 -4.66 -17.63 12.08
C MET A 440 -6.10 -17.15 12.00
N LEU A 441 -6.33 -15.91 12.44
CA LEU A 441 -7.56 -15.17 12.13
C LEU A 441 -7.26 -14.15 11.03
N VAL A 442 -7.76 -14.40 9.83
CA VAL A 442 -7.66 -13.48 8.69
C VAL A 442 -8.97 -12.72 8.56
N VAL A 443 -8.91 -11.40 8.42
CA VAL A 443 -10.08 -10.55 8.22
C VAL A 443 -9.92 -9.82 6.90
N LEU A 444 -10.90 -9.96 6.01
CA LEU A 444 -11.01 -9.20 4.76
C LEU A 444 -12.24 -8.29 4.84
N GLU A 445 -12.00 -6.99 5.03
CA GLU A 445 -13.08 -6.00 5.17
C GLU A 445 -13.46 -5.37 3.84
N ASP A 446 -14.77 -5.25 3.62
CA ASP A 446 -15.40 -4.58 2.47
C ASP A 446 -15.04 -5.21 1.11
N ALA A 447 -15.08 -6.54 1.01
CA ALA A 447 -14.69 -7.33 -0.17
C ALA A 447 -15.49 -7.05 -1.46
N HIS A 448 -16.57 -6.27 -1.38
CA HIS A 448 -17.26 -5.74 -2.56
C HIS A 448 -16.40 -4.74 -3.36
N TRP A 449 -15.33 -4.21 -2.75
CA TRP A 449 -14.31 -3.35 -3.39
C TRP A 449 -12.98 -4.06 -3.64
N LEU A 450 -12.97 -5.38 -3.68
CA LEU A 450 -11.77 -6.16 -3.95
C LEU A 450 -11.31 -5.93 -5.39
N ASP A 451 -10.03 -5.60 -5.60
CA ASP A 451 -9.47 -5.50 -6.96
C ASP A 451 -9.40 -6.88 -7.63
N PRO A 452 -9.46 -6.95 -8.98
CA PRO A 452 -9.49 -8.21 -9.71
C PRO A 452 -8.33 -9.17 -9.38
N THR A 453 -7.11 -8.64 -9.23
CA THR A 453 -5.92 -9.46 -8.94
C THR A 453 -5.95 -9.97 -7.50
N SER A 454 -6.39 -9.17 -6.52
CA SER A 454 -6.65 -9.65 -5.16
C SER A 454 -7.76 -10.70 -5.13
N ALA A 455 -8.84 -10.54 -5.90
CA ALA A 455 -9.93 -11.51 -5.97
C ALA A 455 -9.43 -12.88 -6.41
N GLU A 456 -8.55 -12.93 -7.42
CA GLU A 456 -7.89 -14.16 -7.85
C GLU A 456 -7.00 -14.77 -6.77
N LEU A 457 -6.19 -13.96 -6.07
CA LEU A 457 -5.37 -14.45 -4.97
C LEU A 457 -6.22 -15.03 -3.83
N PHE A 458 -7.29 -14.34 -3.43
CA PHE A 458 -8.17 -14.80 -2.36
C PHE A 458 -8.96 -16.05 -2.77
N GLU A 459 -9.33 -16.21 -4.04
CA GLU A 459 -9.93 -17.46 -4.52
C GLU A 459 -8.97 -18.64 -4.35
N ARG A 460 -7.70 -18.49 -4.74
CA ARG A 460 -6.66 -19.51 -4.51
C ARG A 460 -6.39 -19.74 -3.02
N MET A 461 -6.46 -18.69 -2.20
CA MET A 461 -6.32 -18.77 -0.75
C MET A 461 -7.44 -19.56 -0.10
N VAL A 462 -8.70 -19.28 -0.48
CA VAL A 462 -9.91 -19.94 0.04
C VAL A 462 -9.87 -21.44 -0.24
N ASP A 463 -9.47 -21.85 -1.44
CA ASP A 463 -9.31 -23.28 -1.77
C ASP A 463 -8.33 -23.98 -0.81
N ARG A 464 -7.17 -23.35 -0.54
CA ARG A 464 -6.13 -23.91 0.35
C ARG A 464 -6.49 -23.89 1.84
N ILE A 465 -7.29 -22.92 2.29
CA ILE A 465 -7.67 -22.76 3.71
C ILE A 465 -8.31 -24.04 4.26
N ARG A 466 -9.01 -24.83 3.44
CA ARG A 466 -9.75 -26.04 3.85
C ARG A 466 -8.99 -26.98 4.79
N VAL A 467 -7.67 -27.08 4.64
CA VAL A 467 -6.80 -28.00 5.40
C VAL A 467 -5.76 -27.28 6.28
N LEU A 468 -5.97 -25.99 6.53
CA LEU A 468 -5.07 -25.15 7.31
C LEU A 468 -5.78 -24.61 8.54
N PRO A 469 -5.07 -24.33 9.65
CA PRO A 469 -5.69 -23.81 10.86
C PRO A 469 -5.99 -22.30 10.75
N ILE A 470 -6.86 -21.94 9.80
CA ILE A 470 -7.17 -20.57 9.42
C ILE A 470 -8.69 -20.35 9.48
N LEU A 471 -9.10 -19.29 10.17
CA LEU A 471 -10.44 -18.71 10.04
C LEU A 471 -10.33 -17.43 9.22
N LEU A 472 -10.91 -17.41 8.02
CA LEU A 472 -11.08 -16.21 7.21
C LEU A 472 -12.48 -15.63 7.42
N VAL A 473 -12.56 -14.40 7.91
CA VAL A 473 -13.82 -13.65 8.06
C VAL A 473 -13.84 -12.50 7.05
N THR A 474 -14.79 -12.56 6.12
CA THR A 474 -14.91 -11.59 5.03
C THR A 474 -16.20 -10.78 5.18
N THR A 475 -16.12 -9.45 5.13
CA THR A 475 -17.32 -8.59 5.16
C THR A 475 -17.69 -8.13 3.75
N LEU A 476 -18.98 -8.22 3.39
CA LEU A 476 -19.48 -7.79 2.09
C LEU A 476 -20.88 -7.17 2.21
N ARG A 477 -21.31 -6.49 1.13
CA ARG A 477 -22.66 -5.98 0.98
C ARG A 477 -23.50 -6.99 0.17
N PRO A 478 -24.83 -7.03 0.37
CA PRO A 478 -25.71 -8.00 -0.30
C PRO A 478 -26.00 -7.68 -1.77
N ASP A 479 -25.59 -6.50 -2.27
CA ASP A 479 -25.82 -5.99 -3.62
C ASP A 479 -24.83 -6.51 -4.67
N VAL A 480 -23.77 -7.20 -4.25
CA VAL A 480 -22.78 -7.82 -5.13
C VAL A 480 -22.87 -9.35 -5.12
N PRO A 481 -22.46 -10.04 -6.21
CA PRO A 481 -22.35 -11.48 -6.21
C PRO A 481 -21.52 -11.99 -5.04
N THR A 482 -22.04 -12.97 -4.31
CA THR A 482 -21.36 -13.54 -3.14
C THR A 482 -20.24 -14.49 -3.63
N PRO A 483 -18.96 -14.18 -3.36
CA PRO A 483 -17.85 -15.00 -3.86
C PRO A 483 -17.76 -16.34 -3.10
N TRP A 484 -17.10 -17.32 -3.71
CA TRP A 484 -16.65 -18.57 -3.08
C TRP A 484 -17.74 -19.52 -2.55
N THR A 485 -19.01 -19.32 -2.92
CA THR A 485 -20.11 -20.20 -2.49
C THR A 485 -20.02 -21.62 -3.04
N ASN A 486 -19.12 -21.86 -4.01
CA ASN A 486 -18.77 -23.17 -4.56
C ASN A 486 -17.91 -24.03 -3.63
N PHE A 487 -17.35 -23.49 -2.53
CA PHE A 487 -16.49 -24.25 -1.61
C PHE A 487 -17.27 -24.74 -0.37
N PRO A 488 -17.08 -26.01 0.05
CA PRO A 488 -17.89 -26.61 1.12
C PRO A 488 -17.60 -26.08 2.53
N HIS A 489 -16.41 -25.51 2.76
CA HIS A 489 -15.99 -24.93 4.05
C HIS A 489 -16.30 -23.42 4.17
N VAL A 490 -17.09 -22.87 3.24
CA VAL A 490 -17.56 -21.48 3.24
C VAL A 490 -18.96 -21.40 3.85
N THR A 491 -19.14 -20.53 4.84
CA THR A 491 -20.43 -20.26 5.49
C THR A 491 -20.87 -18.83 5.23
N LEU A 492 -22.06 -18.63 4.66
CA LEU A 492 -22.69 -17.31 4.53
C LEU A 492 -23.50 -16.97 5.79
N LEU A 493 -23.14 -15.88 6.45
CA LEU A 493 -23.83 -15.35 7.63
C LEU A 493 -24.38 -13.95 7.31
N SER A 494 -25.71 -13.85 7.19
CA SER A 494 -26.39 -12.58 6.92
C SER A 494 -26.80 -11.88 8.22
N LEU A 495 -26.38 -10.61 8.38
CA LEU A 495 -26.73 -9.81 9.55
C LEU A 495 -28.08 -9.10 9.35
N ASN A 496 -29.05 -9.45 10.18
CA ASN A 496 -30.37 -8.80 10.20
C ASN A 496 -30.35 -7.47 10.97
N ARG A 497 -31.37 -6.64 10.81
CA ARG A 497 -31.57 -5.42 11.64
C ARG A 497 -31.81 -5.78 13.10
N LEU A 498 -31.43 -4.89 14.03
CA LEU A 498 -31.64 -5.11 15.46
C LEU A 498 -33.14 -5.07 15.79
N GLY A 499 -33.56 -5.97 16.68
CA GLY A 499 -34.89 -5.91 17.27
C GLY A 499 -35.05 -4.69 18.19
N ARG A 500 -36.29 -4.26 18.40
CA ARG A 500 -36.63 -3.11 19.26
C ARG A 500 -35.95 -3.12 20.65
N PRO A 501 -35.85 -4.25 21.38
CA PRO A 501 -35.17 -4.27 22.68
C PRO A 501 -33.68 -3.88 22.58
N ALA A 502 -32.95 -4.47 21.62
CA ALA A 502 -31.54 -4.16 21.39
C ALA A 502 -31.34 -2.70 20.93
N SER A 503 -32.22 -2.19 20.07
CA SER A 503 -32.18 -0.78 19.65
C SER A 503 -32.42 0.17 20.82
N ARG A 504 -33.34 -0.13 21.75
CA ARG A 504 -33.55 0.68 22.96
C ARG A 504 -32.30 0.74 23.85
N THR A 505 -31.65 -0.40 24.07
CA THR A 505 -30.39 -0.45 24.82
C THR A 505 -29.32 0.41 24.15
N LEU A 506 -29.24 0.38 22.83
CA LEU A 506 -28.29 1.19 22.07
C LEU A 506 -28.59 2.70 22.18
N ILE A 507 -29.87 3.11 22.19
CA ILE A 507 -30.27 4.51 22.43
C ILE A 507 -29.81 4.97 23.82
N GLN A 508 -30.07 4.17 24.86
CA GLN A 508 -29.68 4.50 26.23
C GLN A 508 -28.17 4.65 26.36
N MET A 509 -27.41 3.76 25.73
CA MET A 509 -25.94 3.84 25.73
C MET A 509 -25.44 5.08 24.98
N ALA A 510 -26.00 5.39 23.81
CA ALA A 510 -25.62 6.58 23.05
C ALA A 510 -25.99 7.88 23.76
N ALA A 511 -26.99 7.86 24.65
CA ALA A 511 -27.39 8.99 25.47
C ALA A 511 -26.48 9.23 26.69
N GLY A 512 -25.69 8.24 27.11
CA GLY A 512 -24.81 8.33 28.27
C GLY A 512 -25.62 8.51 29.56
N GLU A 513 -25.23 9.49 30.39
CA GLU A 513 -25.92 9.82 31.64
C GLU A 513 -27.26 10.56 31.43
N ARG A 514 -27.59 10.94 30.20
CA ARG A 514 -28.77 11.75 29.88
C ARG A 514 -30.01 10.87 29.73
N SER A 515 -31.07 11.18 30.47
CA SER A 515 -32.37 10.50 30.33
C SER A 515 -33.18 11.09 29.17
N LEU A 516 -33.61 10.24 28.21
CA LEU A 516 -34.46 10.65 27.09
C LEU A 516 -35.94 10.32 27.37
N PRO A 517 -36.88 11.25 27.12
CA PRO A 517 -38.31 10.98 27.28
C PRO A 517 -38.78 9.80 26.41
N PRO A 518 -39.73 8.96 26.87
CA PRO A 518 -40.20 7.78 26.11
C PRO A 518 -40.71 8.11 24.71
N ILE A 519 -41.33 9.28 24.52
CA ILE A 519 -41.81 9.74 23.21
C ILE A 519 -40.67 9.98 22.20
N VAL A 520 -39.51 10.43 22.69
CA VAL A 520 -38.30 10.63 21.88
C VAL A 520 -37.71 9.28 21.51
N ILE A 521 -37.63 8.36 22.48
CA ILE A 521 -37.13 6.99 22.25
C ILE A 521 -37.98 6.28 21.17
N GLU A 522 -39.31 6.32 21.27
CA GLU A 522 -40.19 5.69 20.26
C GLU A 522 -40.05 6.36 18.88
N ALA A 523 -39.89 7.69 18.84
CA ALA A 523 -39.65 8.39 17.58
C ALA A 523 -38.32 7.96 16.93
N ILE A 524 -37.23 7.82 17.71
CA ILE A 524 -35.95 7.30 17.22
C ILE A 524 -36.10 5.86 16.72
N LEU A 525 -36.75 4.97 17.49
CA LEU A 525 -36.96 3.57 17.08
C LEU A 525 -37.77 3.46 15.78
N SER A 526 -38.80 4.30 15.62
CA SER A 526 -39.67 4.25 14.44
C SER A 526 -38.95 4.64 13.15
N ARG A 527 -37.91 5.49 13.23
CA ARG A 527 -37.21 6.04 12.06
C ARG A 527 -35.93 5.30 11.73
N THR A 528 -35.30 4.68 12.73
CA THR A 528 -34.01 4.01 12.58
C THR A 528 -34.11 2.61 12.00
N GLU A 529 -35.32 2.03 12.03
CA GLU A 529 -35.63 0.68 11.52
C GLU A 529 -34.64 -0.40 12.00
N GLY A 530 -34.05 -0.22 13.18
CA GLY A 530 -33.12 -1.18 13.79
C GLY A 530 -31.70 -1.20 13.22
N VAL A 531 -31.31 -0.25 12.37
CA VAL A 531 -29.91 -0.15 11.89
C VAL A 531 -29.05 0.49 12.99
N PRO A 532 -28.05 -0.21 13.57
CA PRO A 532 -27.28 0.27 14.73
C PRO A 532 -26.67 1.66 14.55
N LEU A 533 -26.01 1.89 13.42
CA LEU A 533 -25.40 3.19 13.12
C LEU A 533 -26.45 4.31 13.08
N PHE A 534 -27.65 4.02 12.55
CA PHE A 534 -28.72 5.01 12.52
C PHE A 534 -29.25 5.29 13.92
N VAL A 535 -29.43 4.24 14.75
CA VAL A 535 -29.84 4.40 16.15
C VAL A 535 -28.87 5.30 16.91
N GLU A 536 -27.57 5.06 16.77
CA GLU A 536 -26.53 5.84 17.46
C GLU A 536 -26.51 7.30 16.98
N GLU A 537 -26.43 7.53 15.67
CA GLU A 537 -26.29 8.86 15.11
C GLU A 537 -27.55 9.73 15.25
N LEU A 538 -28.74 9.14 15.14
CA LEU A 538 -29.98 9.88 15.38
C LEU A 538 -30.12 10.25 16.86
N THR A 539 -29.70 9.37 17.77
CA THR A 539 -29.69 9.67 19.21
C THR A 539 -28.78 10.84 19.53
N LYS A 540 -27.53 10.83 19.02
CA LYS A 540 -26.59 11.95 19.18
C LYS A 540 -27.15 13.24 18.58
N ALA A 541 -27.69 13.19 17.36
CA ALA A 541 -28.24 14.37 16.69
C ALA A 541 -29.42 15.00 17.45
N VAL A 542 -30.28 14.18 18.06
CA VAL A 542 -31.40 14.62 18.88
C VAL A 542 -30.90 15.24 20.18
N ILE A 543 -29.90 14.64 20.83
CA ILE A 543 -29.27 15.19 22.04
C ILE A 543 -28.58 16.54 21.78
N GLU A 544 -27.93 16.69 20.62
CA GLU A 544 -27.28 17.94 20.20
C GLU A 544 -28.25 19.01 19.69
N SER A 545 -29.54 18.69 19.54
CA SER A 545 -30.52 19.63 19.00
C SER A 545 -31.00 20.65 20.03
N ALA A 546 -31.41 21.83 19.57
CA ALA A 546 -31.87 22.94 20.42
C ALA A 546 -33.29 22.76 21.01
N ILE A 547 -33.78 21.51 21.12
CA ILE A 547 -35.12 21.20 21.62
C ILE A 547 -35.16 21.00 23.14
N TRP A 548 -34.01 21.11 23.81
CA TRP A 548 -33.86 20.88 25.25
C TRP A 548 -33.83 22.21 26.02
N LYS A 549 -34.41 22.24 27.21
CA LYS A 549 -34.24 23.33 28.19
C LYS A 549 -33.21 22.92 29.25
N THR A 550 -32.41 23.89 29.70
CA THR A 550 -31.51 23.71 30.85
C THR A 550 -32.35 23.66 32.13
N THR A 551 -32.41 22.50 32.78
CA THR A 551 -32.97 22.33 34.13
C THR A 551 -31.86 22.56 35.16
N ALA A 552 -32.23 22.90 36.41
CA ALA A 552 -31.30 23.27 37.47
C ALA A 552 -30.48 22.10 38.07
N GLY A 553 -30.23 21.05 37.29
CA GLY A 553 -29.38 19.91 37.63
C GLY A 553 -28.90 19.22 36.35
N ASP A 554 -27.59 19.00 36.22
CA ASP A 554 -26.84 18.66 34.99
C ASP A 554 -27.23 17.34 34.27
N SER A 555 -28.26 16.59 34.72
CA SER A 555 -28.53 15.22 34.25
C SER A 555 -29.86 14.99 33.50
N ASP A 556 -30.87 15.85 33.64
CA ASP A 556 -32.19 15.62 33.05
C ASP A 556 -32.54 16.60 31.91
N LEU A 557 -32.61 16.08 30.67
CA LEU A 557 -33.01 16.84 29.49
C LEU A 557 -34.54 16.95 29.40
N GLU A 558 -35.10 18.10 29.76
CA GLU A 558 -36.53 18.38 29.54
C GLU A 558 -36.79 19.05 28.19
N LEU A 559 -37.82 18.56 27.48
CA LEU A 559 -38.27 19.12 26.21
C LEU A 559 -38.73 20.57 26.39
N ALA A 560 -38.24 21.47 25.53
CA ALA A 560 -38.59 22.89 25.55
C ALA A 560 -40.08 23.17 25.24
N GLY A 561 -40.78 22.20 24.65
CA GLY A 561 -42.20 22.21 24.27
C GLY A 561 -42.61 20.88 23.59
N PRO A 562 -43.82 20.78 22.98
CA PRO A 562 -44.22 19.60 22.21
C PRO A 562 -43.26 19.38 21.03
N LEU A 563 -42.90 18.13 20.76
CA LEU A 563 -41.90 17.76 19.75
C LEU A 563 -42.37 18.19 18.34
N PRO A 564 -41.73 19.19 17.71
CA PRO A 564 -42.11 19.61 16.35
C PRO A 564 -41.91 18.45 15.36
N PRO A 565 -42.78 18.27 14.34
CA PRO A 565 -42.57 17.25 13.30
C PRO A 565 -41.17 17.23 12.65
N PRO A 566 -40.50 18.39 12.38
CA PRO A 566 -39.14 18.42 11.82
C PRO A 566 -38.00 18.28 12.87
N ALA A 567 -38.29 18.12 14.17
CA ALA A 567 -37.25 18.14 15.21
C ALA A 567 -36.36 16.89 15.23
N ILE A 568 -36.88 15.77 14.72
CA ILE A 568 -36.09 14.58 14.48
C ILE A 568 -35.90 14.51 12.95
N PRO A 569 -34.70 14.27 12.44
CA PRO A 569 -34.46 14.01 11.02
C PRO A 569 -35.27 12.82 10.49
N ALA A 570 -35.69 12.87 9.22
CA ALA A 570 -36.44 11.78 8.58
C ALA A 570 -35.53 10.61 8.19
N THR A 571 -34.28 10.90 7.81
CA THR A 571 -33.28 9.91 7.41
C THR A 571 -31.94 10.09 8.16
N LEU A 572 -31.10 9.05 8.12
CA LEU A 572 -29.73 9.13 8.65
C LEU A 572 -28.91 10.21 7.94
N GLN A 573 -29.11 10.36 6.63
CA GLN A 573 -28.44 11.37 5.84
C GLN A 573 -28.83 12.78 6.31
N ASP A 574 -30.12 13.04 6.53
CA ASP A 574 -30.60 14.33 7.08
C ASP A 574 -30.00 14.59 8.48
N SER A 575 -29.87 13.54 9.29
CA SER A 575 -29.27 13.63 10.63
C SER A 575 -27.80 14.02 10.58
N LEU A 576 -27.01 13.35 9.72
CA LEU A 576 -25.59 13.64 9.55
C LEU A 576 -25.35 15.03 8.94
N ILE A 577 -26.16 15.43 7.97
CA ILE A 577 -26.11 16.77 7.38
C ILE A 577 -26.43 17.83 8.43
N ALA A 578 -27.48 17.63 9.24
CA ALA A 578 -27.83 18.57 10.31
C ALA A 578 -26.72 18.71 11.37
N ARG A 579 -25.99 17.62 11.68
CA ARG A 579 -24.80 17.68 12.56
C ARG A 579 -23.67 18.49 11.92
N LEU A 580 -23.39 18.26 10.64
CA LEU A 580 -22.37 19.01 9.88
C LEU A 580 -22.72 20.50 9.77
N ASP A 581 -23.99 20.85 9.53
CA ASP A 581 -24.45 22.25 9.41
C ASP A 581 -24.23 23.06 10.70
N ARG A 582 -24.31 22.41 11.87
CA ARG A 582 -24.02 23.04 13.18
C ARG A 582 -22.53 23.31 13.41
N LEU A 583 -21.65 22.70 12.61
CA LEU A 583 -20.20 22.82 12.72
C LEU A 583 -19.61 23.78 11.67
N ALA A 584 -20.33 24.83 11.28
CA ALA A 584 -19.75 25.87 10.42
C ALA A 584 -18.69 26.67 11.21
N PRO A 585 -17.46 26.88 10.69
CA PRO A 585 -16.97 26.62 9.33
C PRO A 585 -16.31 25.24 9.09
N ALA A 586 -16.14 24.40 10.11
CA ALA A 586 -15.53 23.07 10.00
C ALA A 586 -16.24 22.11 9.02
N ARG A 587 -17.51 22.36 8.70
CA ARG A 587 -18.22 21.70 7.59
C ARG A 587 -17.45 21.73 6.27
N GLU A 588 -16.85 22.87 5.91
CA GLU A 588 -16.14 23.02 4.63
C GLU A 588 -14.90 22.10 4.59
N VAL A 589 -14.20 21.97 5.73
CA VAL A 589 -13.08 21.03 5.89
C VAL A 589 -13.55 19.58 5.74
N ALA A 590 -14.69 19.23 6.34
CA ALA A 590 -15.27 17.88 6.17
C ALA A 590 -15.66 17.58 4.72
N GLN A 591 -16.19 18.57 3.98
CA GLN A 591 -16.51 18.42 2.56
C GLN A 591 -15.25 18.23 1.69
N ILE A 592 -14.19 19.00 1.96
CA ILE A 592 -12.89 18.83 1.27
C ILE A 592 -12.31 17.45 1.56
N ALA A 593 -12.28 17.04 2.83
CA ALA A 593 -11.83 15.73 3.25
C ALA A 593 -12.62 14.61 2.57
N ALA A 594 -13.95 14.76 2.44
CA ALA A 594 -14.80 13.79 1.77
C ALA A 594 -14.53 13.66 0.27
N CYS A 595 -14.03 14.72 -0.40
CA CYS A 595 -13.54 14.63 -1.78
C CYS A 595 -12.22 13.88 -1.92
N ILE A 596 -11.36 13.87 -0.88
CA ILE A 596 -10.10 13.13 -0.86
C ILE A 596 -10.37 11.65 -0.60
N GLY A 597 -11.21 11.35 0.40
CA GLY A 597 -11.60 10.00 0.74
C GLY A 597 -11.79 9.80 2.25
N ARG A 598 -12.09 8.56 2.63
CA ARG A 598 -12.35 8.21 4.04
C ARG A 598 -11.14 8.44 4.95
N GLU A 599 -9.93 8.28 4.42
CA GLU A 599 -8.66 8.54 5.09
C GLU A 599 -7.94 9.63 4.30
N PHE A 600 -7.39 10.62 4.99
CA PHE A 600 -6.79 11.79 4.36
C PHE A 600 -5.68 12.38 5.21
N ASP A 601 -4.66 12.91 4.54
CA ASP A 601 -3.55 13.59 5.19
C ASP A 601 -3.86 15.08 5.37
N GLU A 602 -3.40 15.64 6.50
CA GLU A 602 -3.63 17.04 6.82
C GLU A 602 -3.03 18.01 5.79
N ASP A 603 -1.84 17.69 5.26
CA ASP A 603 -1.15 18.54 4.29
C ASP A 603 -1.87 18.62 2.92
N VAL A 604 -2.52 17.53 2.50
CA VAL A 604 -3.40 17.53 1.31
C VAL A 604 -4.63 18.39 1.55
N VAL A 605 -5.31 18.22 2.69
CA VAL A 605 -6.45 19.08 3.05
C VAL A 605 -6.02 20.54 3.13
N ARG A 606 -4.86 20.84 3.72
CA ARG A 606 -4.31 22.20 3.82
C ARG A 606 -4.09 22.83 2.45
N ALA A 607 -3.48 22.08 1.53
CA ALA A 607 -3.26 22.55 0.16
C ALA A 607 -4.57 22.78 -0.61
N VAL A 608 -5.59 21.97 -0.36
CA VAL A 608 -6.90 22.08 -1.03
C VAL A 608 -7.84 23.07 -0.33
N ALA A 609 -7.71 23.33 0.96
CA ALA A 609 -8.53 24.30 1.67
C ALA A 609 -8.02 25.73 1.42
N GLY A 610 -6.71 25.93 1.50
CA GLY A 610 -6.11 27.27 1.42
C GLY A 610 -6.36 28.15 2.65
N TYR A 611 -6.77 27.56 3.78
CA TYR A 611 -6.91 28.27 5.05
C TYR A 611 -5.56 28.53 5.73
N PRO A 612 -5.47 29.57 6.59
CA PRO A 612 -4.40 29.67 7.57
C PRO A 612 -4.35 28.43 8.47
N GLU A 613 -3.14 28.02 8.86
CA GLU A 613 -2.90 26.78 9.62
C GLU A 613 -3.73 26.71 10.92
N ALA A 614 -3.76 27.79 11.70
CA ALA A 614 -4.52 27.86 12.94
C ALA A 614 -6.04 27.61 12.74
N GLN A 615 -6.60 28.07 11.62
CA GLN A 615 -8.01 27.87 11.30
C GLN A 615 -8.32 26.42 10.92
N LEU A 616 -7.42 25.79 10.15
CA LEU A 616 -7.57 24.38 9.77
C LEU A 616 -7.48 23.46 11.00
N VAL A 617 -6.50 23.69 11.88
CA VAL A 617 -6.32 22.92 13.12
C VAL A 617 -7.56 23.05 14.02
N ALA A 618 -8.09 24.27 14.18
CA ALA A 618 -9.31 24.49 14.94
C ALA A 618 -10.52 23.73 14.34
N ALA A 619 -10.68 23.76 13.02
CA ALA A 619 -11.76 23.06 12.34
C ALA A 619 -11.65 21.52 12.45
N LEU A 620 -10.45 20.97 12.28
CA LEU A 620 -10.19 19.52 12.47
C LEU A 620 -10.44 19.12 13.93
N GLY A 621 -10.04 19.96 14.89
CA GLY A 621 -10.33 19.78 16.31
C GLY A 621 -11.83 19.73 16.60
N GLN A 622 -12.62 20.65 16.02
CA GLN A 622 -14.08 20.64 16.14
C GLN A 622 -14.73 19.37 15.56
N LEU A 623 -14.24 18.87 14.42
CA LEU A 623 -14.73 17.62 13.82
C LEU A 623 -14.38 16.38 14.66
N CYS A 624 -13.20 16.37 15.30
CA CYS A 624 -12.80 15.34 16.26
C CYS A 624 -13.69 15.37 17.51
N GLN A 625 -13.90 16.55 18.11
CA GLN A 625 -14.76 16.73 19.28
C GLN A 625 -16.21 16.32 19.00
N ALA A 626 -16.72 16.60 17.80
CA ALA A 626 -18.03 16.14 17.35
C ALA A 626 -18.09 14.62 17.04
N GLY A 627 -16.95 13.93 17.09
CA GLY A 627 -16.86 12.50 16.81
C GLY A 627 -17.12 12.13 15.35
N LEU A 628 -16.99 13.06 14.41
CA LEU A 628 -17.21 12.81 12.98
C LEU A 628 -15.96 12.24 12.30
N ILE A 629 -14.80 12.75 12.71
CA ILE A 629 -13.49 12.24 12.31
C ILE A 629 -12.70 11.83 13.55
N GLN A 630 -11.60 11.11 13.32
CA GLN A 630 -10.62 10.77 14.32
C GLN A 630 -9.22 11.04 13.73
N ARG A 631 -8.33 11.57 14.57
CA ARG A 631 -6.92 11.75 14.21
C ARG A 631 -6.22 10.39 14.16
N ARG A 632 -5.30 10.23 13.22
CA ARG A 632 -4.47 9.05 12.98
C ARG A 632 -3.02 9.45 12.74
N GLY A 633 -2.10 8.54 13.03
CA GLY A 633 -0.67 8.73 12.78
C GLY A 633 0.06 9.41 13.93
N THR A 634 1.38 9.43 13.84
CA THR A 634 2.30 10.01 14.83
C THR A 634 2.83 11.35 14.31
N PRO A 635 2.97 12.37 15.18
CA PRO A 635 3.66 13.61 14.82
C PRO A 635 5.02 13.36 14.15
N PRO A 636 5.44 14.20 13.18
CA PRO A 636 4.82 15.47 12.76
C PRO A 636 3.73 15.34 11.69
N HIS A 637 3.43 14.12 11.21
CA HIS A 637 2.45 13.90 10.13
C HIS A 637 1.10 13.48 10.69
N HIS A 638 0.12 14.37 10.62
CA HIS A 638 -1.26 14.05 11.01
C HIS A 638 -2.04 13.51 9.82
N ALA A 639 -2.53 12.29 9.97
CA ALA A 639 -3.59 11.74 9.13
C ALA A 639 -4.91 11.83 9.90
N TYR A 640 -6.02 11.77 9.19
CA TYR A 640 -7.34 11.72 9.79
C TYR A 640 -8.18 10.68 9.05
N SER A 641 -9.22 10.19 9.71
CA SER A 641 -10.20 9.35 9.06
C SER A 641 -11.61 9.65 9.57
N PHE A 642 -12.60 9.53 8.70
CA PHE A 642 -14.00 9.53 9.12
C PHE A 642 -14.29 8.29 9.98
N LYS A 643 -14.94 8.49 11.14
CA LYS A 643 -15.35 7.37 12.01
C LYS A 643 -16.25 6.39 11.25
N HIS A 644 -17.16 6.90 10.42
CA HIS A 644 -18.05 6.10 9.58
C HIS A 644 -18.03 6.56 8.11
N ALA A 645 -18.09 5.61 7.18
CA ALA A 645 -18.15 5.90 5.75
C ALA A 645 -19.37 6.77 5.37
N LEU A 646 -20.52 6.55 6.01
CA LEU A 646 -21.73 7.35 5.76
C LEU A 646 -21.56 8.84 6.14
N VAL A 647 -20.66 9.18 7.05
CA VAL A 647 -20.35 10.60 7.37
C VAL A 647 -19.59 11.24 6.19
N CYS A 648 -18.62 10.52 5.63
CA CYS A 648 -17.92 10.93 4.41
C CYS A 648 -18.91 11.11 3.26
N ASP A 649 -19.80 10.12 3.05
CA ASP A 649 -20.82 10.16 1.99
C ASP A 649 -21.79 11.33 2.18
N ALA A 650 -22.24 11.59 3.41
CA ALA A 650 -23.12 12.71 3.73
C ALA A 650 -22.44 14.06 3.47
N ALA A 651 -21.19 14.24 3.92
CA ALA A 651 -20.41 15.45 3.65
C ALA A 651 -20.25 15.66 2.13
N TYR A 652 -19.87 14.62 1.39
CA TYR A 652 -19.73 14.66 -0.06
C TYR A 652 -21.06 15.01 -0.76
N ALA A 653 -22.17 14.40 -0.32
CA ALA A 653 -23.49 14.58 -0.90
C ALA A 653 -23.99 16.03 -0.82
N THR A 654 -23.57 16.80 0.18
CA THR A 654 -23.97 18.22 0.34
C THR A 654 -23.32 19.17 -0.67
N LEU A 655 -22.27 18.74 -1.38
CA LEU A 655 -21.60 19.59 -2.37
C LEU A 655 -22.40 19.66 -3.66
N LEU A 656 -22.50 20.86 -4.23
CA LEU A 656 -23.01 21.06 -5.60
C LEU A 656 -22.04 20.43 -6.62
N LYS A 657 -22.55 20.00 -7.77
CA LYS A 657 -21.73 19.40 -8.84
C LYS A 657 -20.54 20.26 -9.24
N SER A 658 -20.73 21.57 -9.39
CA SER A 658 -19.65 22.51 -9.74
C SER A 658 -18.57 22.60 -8.66
N SER A 659 -18.97 22.65 -7.38
CA SER A 659 -18.04 22.66 -6.24
C SER A 659 -17.27 21.33 -6.13
N ARG A 660 -17.94 20.18 -6.36
CA ARG A 660 -17.26 18.87 -6.42
C ARG A 660 -16.19 18.86 -7.49
N GLN A 661 -16.53 19.29 -8.71
CA GLN A 661 -15.55 19.37 -9.81
C GLN A 661 -14.34 20.24 -9.45
N GLN A 662 -14.57 21.43 -8.90
CA GLN A 662 -13.48 22.31 -8.48
C GLN A 662 -12.60 21.67 -7.38
N LEU A 663 -13.21 21.01 -6.39
CA LEU A 663 -12.48 20.34 -5.32
C LEU A 663 -11.68 19.15 -5.84
N HIS A 664 -12.27 18.28 -6.64
CA HIS A 664 -11.56 17.14 -7.23
C HIS A 664 -10.38 17.58 -8.10
N ALA A 665 -10.53 18.63 -8.92
CA ALA A 665 -9.42 19.19 -9.69
C ALA A 665 -8.27 19.70 -8.80
N ARG A 666 -8.59 20.38 -7.69
CA ARG A 666 -7.59 20.84 -6.71
C ARG A 666 -6.94 19.69 -5.95
N VAL A 667 -7.69 18.63 -5.62
CA VAL A 667 -7.17 17.41 -4.99
C VAL A 667 -6.16 16.73 -5.92
N ALA A 668 -6.49 16.56 -7.21
CA ALA A 668 -5.57 15.98 -8.18
C ALA A 668 -4.23 16.74 -8.23
N GLN A 669 -4.30 18.06 -8.35
CA GLN A 669 -3.11 18.94 -8.35
C GLN A 669 -2.32 18.88 -7.04
N ALA A 670 -3.01 18.77 -5.90
CA ALA A 670 -2.37 18.65 -4.60
C ALA A 670 -1.63 17.31 -4.46
N ILE A 671 -2.22 16.21 -4.93
CA ILE A 671 -1.59 14.88 -4.94
C ILE A 671 -0.37 14.89 -5.86
N GLU A 672 -0.48 15.41 -7.09
CA GLU A 672 0.66 15.50 -8.02
C GLU A 672 1.86 16.24 -7.41
N ARG A 673 1.61 17.35 -6.70
CA ARG A 673 2.66 18.19 -6.12
C ARG A 673 3.24 17.61 -4.82
N LEU A 674 2.37 17.14 -3.92
CA LEU A 674 2.76 16.73 -2.56
C LEU A 674 3.05 15.24 -2.43
N ARG A 675 2.63 14.43 -3.41
CA ARG A 675 2.72 12.96 -3.43
C ARG A 675 3.06 12.44 -4.83
N PRO A 676 4.21 12.83 -5.41
CA PRO A 676 4.63 12.33 -6.73
C PRO A 676 4.71 10.80 -6.78
N GLU A 677 5.01 10.15 -5.66
CA GLU A 677 5.01 8.69 -5.52
C GLU A 677 3.64 8.05 -5.74
N ILE A 678 2.53 8.73 -5.37
CA ILE A 678 1.17 8.26 -5.65
C ILE A 678 0.85 8.47 -7.12
N ALA A 679 1.20 9.62 -7.70
CA ALA A 679 0.96 9.90 -9.12
C ALA A 679 1.67 8.90 -10.05
N VAL A 680 2.86 8.43 -9.67
CA VAL A 680 3.62 7.42 -10.42
C VAL A 680 3.19 5.99 -10.07
N GLY A 681 3.01 5.68 -8.79
CA GLY A 681 2.76 4.32 -8.32
C GLY A 681 1.30 3.87 -8.38
N GLN A 682 0.36 4.83 -8.39
CA GLN A 682 -1.10 4.66 -8.39
C GLN A 682 -1.78 5.78 -9.22
N PRO A 683 -1.38 5.97 -10.49
CA PRO A 683 -1.90 7.03 -11.36
C PRO A 683 -3.43 7.03 -11.50
N GLU A 684 -4.09 5.88 -11.33
CA GLU A 684 -5.54 5.74 -11.37
C GLU A 684 -6.29 6.60 -10.34
N ILE A 685 -5.67 6.88 -9.18
CA ILE A 685 -6.25 7.76 -8.15
C ILE A 685 -6.28 9.20 -8.64
N VAL A 686 -5.16 9.66 -9.19
CA VAL A 686 -5.04 11.01 -9.77
C VAL A 686 -6.00 11.14 -10.97
N ALA A 687 -6.11 10.08 -11.77
CA ALA A 687 -7.05 10.01 -12.87
C ALA A 687 -8.50 10.19 -12.40
N HIS A 688 -8.92 9.48 -11.35
CA HIS A 688 -10.25 9.61 -10.76
C HIS A 688 -10.56 11.06 -10.37
N HIS A 689 -9.64 11.73 -9.68
CA HIS A 689 -9.84 13.14 -9.30
C HIS A 689 -9.85 14.09 -10.51
N PHE A 690 -9.08 13.86 -11.57
CA PHE A 690 -9.20 14.68 -12.78
C PHE A 690 -10.53 14.46 -13.51
N VAL A 691 -11.00 13.22 -13.60
CA VAL A 691 -12.28 12.88 -14.24
C VAL A 691 -13.45 13.51 -13.48
N GLU A 692 -13.53 13.28 -12.17
CA GLU A 692 -14.53 13.90 -11.31
C GLU A 692 -14.36 15.42 -11.22
N GLY A 693 -13.14 15.90 -11.47
CA GLY A 693 -12.79 17.32 -11.57
C GLY A 693 -13.31 18.03 -12.83
N GLY A 694 -13.92 17.30 -13.77
CA GLY A 694 -14.33 17.85 -15.06
C GLY A 694 -13.17 18.11 -16.02
N LEU A 695 -12.02 17.47 -15.79
CA LEU A 695 -10.78 17.56 -16.58
C LEU A 695 -10.46 16.21 -17.26
N PRO A 696 -11.29 15.76 -18.21
CA PRO A 696 -11.18 14.41 -18.79
C PRO A 696 -9.90 14.20 -19.62
N GLU A 697 -9.25 15.26 -20.11
CA GLU A 697 -7.98 15.16 -20.85
C GLU A 697 -6.84 14.72 -19.94
N GLN A 698 -6.69 15.40 -18.80
CA GLN A 698 -5.74 15.04 -17.75
C GLN A 698 -6.08 13.64 -17.20
N GLY A 699 -7.37 13.36 -17.00
CA GLY A 699 -7.84 12.03 -16.59
C GLY A 699 -7.39 10.92 -17.56
N ALA A 700 -7.54 11.12 -18.87
CA ALA A 700 -7.13 10.14 -19.88
C ALA A 700 -5.61 9.88 -19.87
N ILE A 701 -4.78 10.90 -19.64
CA ILE A 701 -3.32 10.76 -19.51
C ILE A 701 -2.98 9.84 -18.34
N TYR A 702 -3.60 10.06 -17.18
CA TYR A 702 -3.35 9.25 -15.99
C TYR A 702 -3.94 7.83 -16.10
N LEU A 703 -5.10 7.65 -16.75
CA LEU A 703 -5.65 6.31 -17.02
C LEU A 703 -4.75 5.52 -17.99
N MET A 704 -4.14 6.18 -18.98
CA MET A 704 -3.13 5.57 -19.86
C MET A 704 -1.90 5.13 -19.06
N ALA A 705 -1.41 5.97 -18.16
CA ALA A 705 -0.32 5.62 -17.26
C ALA A 705 -0.69 4.44 -16.34
N ALA A 706 -1.91 4.41 -15.81
CA ALA A 706 -2.43 3.32 -15.00
C ALA A 706 -2.52 2.01 -15.78
N GLY A 707 -3.04 2.03 -17.01
CA GLY A 707 -3.09 0.86 -17.89
C GLY A 707 -1.70 0.29 -18.19
N ARG A 708 -0.73 1.16 -18.47
CA ARG A 708 0.68 0.76 -18.67
C ARG A 708 1.28 0.13 -17.43
N LEU A 709 1.08 0.76 -16.26
CA LEU A 709 1.59 0.27 -15.00
C LEU A 709 0.95 -1.06 -14.61
N ALA A 710 -0.35 -1.21 -14.81
CA ALA A 710 -1.08 -2.45 -14.57
C ALA A 710 -0.62 -3.57 -15.53
N LYS A 711 -0.42 -3.29 -16.83
CA LYS A 711 0.17 -4.24 -17.79
C LYS A 711 1.58 -4.67 -17.34
N ALA A 712 2.41 -3.71 -16.93
CA ALA A 712 3.76 -3.95 -16.43
C ALA A 712 3.78 -4.75 -15.11
N ARG A 713 2.75 -4.60 -14.26
CA ARG A 713 2.53 -5.38 -13.03
C ARG A 713 1.72 -6.66 -13.26
N HIS A 714 1.35 -6.96 -14.50
CA HIS A 714 0.64 -8.18 -14.91
C HIS A 714 -0.78 -8.30 -14.34
N ALA A 715 -1.38 -7.16 -14.04
CA ALA A 715 -2.75 -6.98 -13.63
C ALA A 715 -3.61 -6.74 -14.88
N VAL A 716 -3.83 -7.80 -15.68
CA VAL A 716 -4.47 -7.71 -17.01
C VAL A 716 -5.88 -7.13 -16.92
N LYS A 717 -6.69 -7.59 -15.95
CA LYS A 717 -8.08 -7.12 -15.78
C LYS A 717 -8.12 -5.64 -15.41
N GLU A 718 -7.24 -5.21 -14.51
CA GLU A 718 -7.07 -3.81 -14.15
C GLU A 718 -6.59 -3.00 -15.35
N ALA A 719 -5.59 -3.49 -16.09
CA ALA A 719 -5.07 -2.81 -17.27
C ALA A 719 -6.17 -2.58 -18.33
N VAL A 720 -6.97 -3.62 -18.62
CA VAL A 720 -8.13 -3.51 -19.51
C VAL A 720 -9.13 -2.49 -18.97
N SER A 721 -9.53 -2.57 -17.69
CA SER A 721 -10.50 -1.63 -17.11
C SER A 721 -10.02 -0.17 -17.17
N GLN A 722 -8.73 0.09 -16.91
CA GLN A 722 -8.14 1.43 -16.96
C GLN A 722 -8.05 1.95 -18.40
N LEU A 723 -7.66 1.09 -19.35
CA LEU A 723 -7.57 1.45 -20.77
C LEU A 723 -8.95 1.66 -21.39
N GLU A 724 -9.96 0.85 -21.07
CA GLU A 724 -11.33 1.08 -21.52
C GLU A 724 -11.88 2.42 -21.01
N ALA A 725 -11.64 2.75 -19.73
CA ALA A 725 -11.99 4.06 -19.19
C ALA A 725 -11.23 5.20 -19.91
N CYS A 726 -9.93 5.01 -20.21
CA CYS A 726 -9.13 5.95 -20.98
C CYS A 726 -9.74 6.18 -22.38
N LEU A 727 -10.09 5.10 -23.08
CA LEU A 727 -10.68 5.12 -24.41
C LEU A 727 -12.03 5.85 -24.41
N GLN A 728 -12.87 5.61 -23.40
CA GLN A 728 -14.15 6.31 -23.24
C GLN A 728 -13.97 7.81 -23.07
N LEU A 729 -12.93 8.27 -22.37
CA LEU A 729 -12.65 9.71 -22.22
C LEU A 729 -12.04 10.33 -23.48
N ALA A 730 -11.17 9.59 -24.17
CA ALA A 730 -10.51 10.03 -25.39
C ALA A 730 -11.47 10.15 -26.58
N THR A 731 -12.48 9.29 -26.66
CA THR A 731 -13.46 9.22 -27.77
C THR A 731 -14.63 10.21 -27.65
N ARG A 732 -14.77 10.94 -26.54
CA ARG A 732 -15.90 11.87 -26.37
C ARG A 732 -15.92 12.92 -27.48
N PRO A 733 -17.06 13.15 -28.17
CA PRO A 733 -17.15 14.09 -29.27
C PRO A 733 -16.83 15.50 -28.77
N ARG A 734 -15.76 16.05 -29.32
CA ARG A 734 -15.37 17.46 -29.20
C ARG A 734 -15.31 17.98 -30.63
N GLY A 735 -15.67 19.25 -30.87
CA GLY A 735 -15.40 19.87 -32.18
C GLY A 735 -13.92 19.71 -32.55
N ASP A 736 -13.55 19.82 -33.84
CA ASP A 736 -12.19 19.63 -34.41
C ASP A 736 -11.12 19.15 -33.39
N ALA A 737 -11.18 17.86 -33.05
CA ALA A 737 -10.45 17.29 -31.92
C ALA A 737 -8.93 17.55 -32.01
N ALA A 738 -8.31 17.93 -30.88
CA ALA A 738 -6.88 18.24 -30.81
C ALA A 738 -5.98 16.98 -30.98
N PRO A 739 -4.78 17.09 -31.59
CA PRO A 739 -3.86 15.96 -31.82
C PRO A 739 -3.49 15.10 -30.59
N PRO A 740 -3.31 15.67 -29.37
CA PRO A 740 -2.97 14.87 -28.18
C PRO A 740 -4.04 13.82 -27.81
N ALA A 741 -5.33 14.11 -28.03
CA ALA A 741 -6.42 13.19 -27.70
C ALA A 741 -6.45 11.99 -28.64
N ARG A 742 -6.21 12.20 -29.95
CA ARG A 742 -6.13 11.13 -30.96
C ARG A 742 -4.94 10.20 -30.71
N ARG A 743 -3.80 10.76 -30.31
CA ARG A 743 -2.62 9.97 -29.93
C ARG A 743 -2.90 9.05 -28.74
N ILE A 744 -3.55 9.57 -27.69
CA ILE A 744 -3.93 8.78 -26.51
C ILE A 744 -4.93 7.68 -26.92
N GLU A 745 -5.95 8.00 -27.71
CA GLU A 745 -6.93 7.03 -28.22
C GLU A 745 -6.25 5.88 -28.97
N ARG A 746 -5.37 6.21 -29.93
CA ARG A 746 -4.61 5.24 -30.70
C ARG A 746 -3.71 4.38 -29.82
N ASP A 747 -2.91 5.00 -28.95
CA ASP A 747 -1.99 4.27 -28.07
C ASP A 747 -2.77 3.36 -27.11
N CYS A 748 -3.98 3.75 -26.71
CA CYS A 748 -4.89 2.94 -25.88
C CYS A 748 -5.39 1.70 -26.63
N LEU A 749 -5.85 1.89 -27.86
CA LEU A 749 -6.32 0.81 -28.73
C LEU A 749 -5.20 -0.20 -29.02
N LEU A 750 -3.97 0.25 -29.25
CA LEU A 750 -2.83 -0.66 -29.40
C LEU A 750 -2.65 -1.54 -28.16
N MET A 751 -2.67 -0.96 -26.96
CA MET A 751 -2.51 -1.73 -25.72
C MET A 751 -3.67 -2.66 -25.42
N LEU A 752 -4.90 -2.27 -25.73
CA LEU A 752 -6.07 -3.15 -25.62
C LEU A 752 -5.98 -4.31 -26.61
N GLY A 753 -5.48 -4.06 -27.82
CA GLY A 753 -5.19 -5.09 -28.80
C GLY A 753 -4.18 -6.11 -28.29
N ASP A 754 -3.05 -5.63 -27.73
CA ASP A 754 -2.02 -6.49 -27.15
C ASP A 754 -2.60 -7.38 -26.04
N LEU A 755 -3.40 -6.80 -25.13
CA LEU A 755 -4.01 -7.53 -24.00
C LEU A 755 -5.05 -8.55 -24.48
N ALA A 756 -5.86 -8.23 -25.50
CA ALA A 756 -6.80 -9.17 -26.10
C ALA A 756 -6.10 -10.35 -26.79
N GLY A 757 -4.94 -10.10 -27.43
CA GLY A 757 -4.10 -11.14 -28.01
C GLY A 757 -3.59 -12.15 -26.96
N VAL A 758 -3.23 -11.67 -25.76
CA VAL A 758 -2.83 -12.53 -24.63
C VAL A 758 -3.97 -13.44 -24.16
N ASP A 759 -5.23 -12.99 -24.25
CA ASP A 759 -6.43 -13.76 -23.89
C ASP A 759 -6.96 -14.65 -25.04
N ASP A 760 -6.19 -14.77 -26.15
CA ASP A 760 -6.54 -15.54 -27.35
C ASP A 760 -7.77 -14.99 -28.12
N ASP A 761 -8.17 -13.74 -27.86
CA ASP A 761 -9.23 -13.01 -28.58
C ASP A 761 -8.64 -12.19 -29.74
N LEU A 762 -8.28 -12.90 -30.81
CA LEU A 762 -7.63 -12.29 -31.98
C LEU A 762 -8.56 -11.38 -32.78
N ASP A 763 -9.85 -11.72 -32.82
CA ASP A 763 -10.84 -10.92 -33.54
C ASP A 763 -11.03 -9.59 -32.80
N GLY A 764 -11.13 -9.61 -31.47
CA GLY A 764 -11.11 -8.43 -30.62
C GLY A 764 -9.80 -7.64 -30.75
N ALA A 765 -8.65 -8.31 -30.71
CA ALA A 765 -7.34 -7.67 -30.86
C ALA A 765 -7.21 -6.93 -32.20
N ASN A 766 -7.54 -7.60 -33.31
CA ASN A 766 -7.52 -7.00 -34.64
C ASN A 766 -8.50 -5.83 -34.76
N ALA A 767 -9.70 -5.93 -34.18
CA ALA A 767 -10.65 -4.81 -34.17
C ALA A 767 -10.08 -3.57 -33.48
N TYR A 768 -9.32 -3.73 -32.40
CA TYR A 768 -8.61 -2.62 -31.76
C TYR A 768 -7.48 -2.06 -32.64
N TYR A 769 -6.64 -2.92 -33.24
CA TYR A 769 -5.56 -2.49 -34.12
C TYR A 769 -6.03 -1.77 -35.38
N GLU A 770 -7.14 -2.20 -35.98
CA GLU A 770 -7.75 -1.56 -37.15
C GLU A 770 -8.25 -0.15 -36.81
N ARG A 771 -8.88 0.02 -35.65
CA ARG A 771 -9.28 1.34 -35.14
C ARG A 771 -8.07 2.22 -34.86
N ALA A 772 -7.01 1.67 -34.26
CA ALA A 772 -5.75 2.40 -34.04
C ALA A 772 -5.12 2.86 -35.36
N MET A 773 -5.12 2.00 -36.38
CA MET A 773 -4.63 2.31 -37.72
C MET A 773 -5.44 3.44 -38.36
N ALA A 774 -6.78 3.44 -38.24
CA ALA A 774 -7.64 4.51 -38.76
C ALA A 774 -7.36 5.88 -38.13
N LEU A 775 -6.87 5.90 -36.88
CA LEU A 775 -6.47 7.12 -36.15
C LEU A 775 -5.03 7.56 -36.42
N GLY A 776 -4.25 6.80 -37.19
CA GLY A 776 -2.86 7.13 -37.50
C GLY A 776 -2.72 8.43 -38.30
N GLU A 777 -2.02 9.41 -37.71
CA GLU A 777 -1.76 10.73 -38.32
C GLU A 777 -0.61 10.67 -39.32
N THR A 778 0.39 9.83 -39.05
CA THR A 778 1.53 9.59 -39.94
C THR A 778 1.49 8.18 -40.52
N ASP A 779 2.17 7.97 -41.66
CA ASP A 779 2.33 6.63 -42.22
C ASP A 779 3.06 5.68 -41.25
N ALA A 780 3.96 6.21 -40.42
CA ALA A 780 4.63 5.44 -39.37
C ALA A 780 3.66 4.93 -38.30
N ASP A 781 2.67 5.74 -37.90
CA ASP A 781 1.65 5.34 -36.93
C ASP A 781 0.74 4.25 -37.49
N ARG A 782 0.31 4.41 -38.75
CA ARG A 782 -0.51 3.42 -39.45
C ARG A 782 0.25 2.12 -39.65
N ASP A 783 1.53 2.21 -40.02
CA ASP A 783 2.40 1.04 -40.20
C ASP A 783 2.59 0.28 -38.88
N ARG A 784 2.81 1.00 -37.77
CA ARG A 784 2.94 0.40 -36.43
C ARG A 784 1.70 -0.41 -36.06
N ALA A 785 0.50 0.17 -36.22
CA ALA A 785 -0.76 -0.53 -35.93
C ALA A 785 -1.01 -1.69 -36.88
N ARG A 786 -0.75 -1.50 -38.18
CA ARG A 786 -0.88 -2.54 -39.21
C ARG A 786 0.00 -3.77 -38.92
N LYS A 787 1.19 -3.55 -38.37
CA LYS A 787 2.14 -4.62 -38.01
C LYS A 787 1.69 -5.45 -36.80
N CYS A 788 0.77 -4.94 -35.98
CA CYS A 788 0.19 -5.72 -34.88
C CYS A 788 -0.96 -6.65 -35.34
N ILE A 789 -1.55 -6.43 -36.52
CA ILE A 789 -2.69 -7.23 -36.99
C ILE A 789 -2.27 -8.69 -37.26
N HIS A 790 -2.97 -9.64 -36.66
CA HIS A 790 -2.76 -11.08 -36.83
C HIS A 790 -3.69 -11.61 -37.92
N ARG A 791 -3.15 -11.98 -39.08
CA ARG A 791 -3.94 -12.40 -40.25
C ARG A 791 -3.97 -13.91 -40.38
N ALA A 792 -5.13 -14.51 -40.11
CA ALA A 792 -5.34 -15.93 -40.37
C ALA A 792 -5.39 -16.20 -41.88
N LYS A 793 -4.57 -17.16 -42.33
CA LYS A 793 -4.55 -17.68 -43.70
C LYS A 793 -4.58 -19.20 -43.67
N TYR A 794 -4.71 -19.81 -44.84
CA TYR A 794 -4.63 -21.26 -44.95
C TYR A 794 -3.94 -21.71 -46.22
N ALA A 795 -3.30 -22.87 -46.14
CA ALA A 795 -2.87 -23.67 -47.27
C ALA A 795 -3.78 -24.91 -47.38
N VAL A 796 -3.84 -25.51 -48.57
CA VAL A 796 -4.55 -26.78 -48.77
C VAL A 796 -3.53 -27.81 -49.24
N ARG A 797 -3.50 -28.95 -48.57
CA ARG A 797 -2.64 -30.07 -48.96
C ARG A 797 -3.36 -31.39 -48.69
N ASP A 798 -3.43 -32.24 -49.71
CA ASP A 798 -4.08 -33.56 -49.63
C ASP A 798 -5.53 -33.46 -49.11
N GLY A 799 -6.24 -32.40 -49.50
CA GLY A 799 -7.61 -32.11 -49.06
C GLY A 799 -7.73 -31.52 -47.66
N ALA A 800 -6.64 -31.44 -46.88
CA ALA A 800 -6.63 -30.83 -45.55
C ALA A 800 -6.31 -29.34 -45.62
N ARG A 801 -7.09 -28.53 -44.90
CA ARG A 801 -6.86 -27.12 -44.64
C ARG A 801 -5.87 -26.94 -43.50
N LEU A 802 -4.74 -26.30 -43.78
CA LEU A 802 -3.68 -26.00 -42.84
C LEU A 802 -3.70 -24.51 -42.53
N VAL A 803 -4.01 -24.12 -41.30
CA VAL A 803 -4.10 -22.72 -40.88
C VAL A 803 -2.74 -22.22 -40.39
N PHE A 804 -2.41 -21.00 -40.79
CA PHE A 804 -1.25 -20.27 -40.30
C PHE A 804 -1.62 -18.80 -40.13
N TYR A 805 -0.86 -18.09 -39.32
CA TYR A 805 -1.08 -16.68 -39.05
C TYR A 805 0.12 -15.88 -39.49
N GLU A 806 -0.14 -14.76 -40.17
CA GLU A 806 0.87 -13.76 -40.49
C GLU A 806 0.77 -12.59 -39.53
N HIS A 807 1.91 -12.18 -39.01
CA HIS A 807 2.08 -11.07 -38.10
C HIS A 807 3.18 -10.15 -38.64
N GLY A 808 3.07 -8.85 -38.39
CA GLY A 808 4.05 -7.90 -38.91
C GLY A 808 4.04 -7.77 -40.45
N SER A 809 4.92 -6.92 -40.95
CA SER A 809 5.04 -6.65 -42.39
C SER A 809 6.46 -6.31 -42.86
N GLY A 810 7.47 -6.68 -42.07
CA GLY A 810 8.88 -6.43 -42.38
C GLY A 810 9.56 -7.58 -43.14
N GLU A 811 10.83 -7.38 -43.53
CA GLU A 811 11.70 -8.42 -44.06
C GLU A 811 12.97 -8.53 -43.22
N PRO A 812 13.55 -9.73 -43.03
CA PRO A 812 13.16 -11.03 -43.61
C PRO A 812 11.93 -11.69 -42.94
N THR A 813 11.41 -12.77 -43.54
CA THR A 813 10.29 -13.56 -42.97
C THR A 813 10.80 -14.60 -41.98
N VAL A 814 10.28 -14.59 -40.75
CA VAL A 814 10.59 -15.54 -39.68
C VAL A 814 9.42 -16.51 -39.51
N VAL A 815 9.67 -17.82 -39.51
CA VAL A 815 8.62 -18.84 -39.35
C VAL A 815 8.90 -19.68 -38.10
N PHE A 816 7.99 -19.65 -37.12
CA PHE A 816 8.04 -20.50 -35.94
C PHE A 816 7.42 -21.87 -36.23
N ILE A 817 8.20 -22.92 -36.02
CA ILE A 817 7.86 -24.30 -36.36
C ILE A 817 7.71 -25.10 -35.07
N ASN A 818 6.46 -25.39 -34.73
CA ASN A 818 6.07 -25.98 -33.45
C ASN A 818 5.93 -27.50 -33.56
N PRO A 819 6.17 -28.24 -32.46
CA PRO A 819 6.14 -29.71 -32.48
C PRO A 819 4.76 -30.29 -32.12
N ILE A 820 3.98 -29.58 -31.31
CA ILE A 820 2.57 -29.77 -30.96
C ILE A 820 2.10 -28.37 -30.48
N VAL A 821 0.89 -27.94 -30.85
CA VAL A 821 0.48 -26.52 -30.86
C VAL A 821 0.87 -25.71 -29.61
N TYR A 822 1.60 -24.63 -29.86
CA TYR A 822 1.66 -23.47 -29.00
C TYR A 822 0.62 -22.47 -29.54
N GLY A 823 -0.51 -22.33 -28.84
CA GLY A 823 -1.54 -21.33 -29.20
C GLY A 823 -0.95 -19.92 -29.22
N LEU A 824 -1.58 -19.02 -29.99
CA LEU A 824 -1.06 -17.67 -30.27
C LEU A 824 -0.77 -16.86 -29.01
N ALA A 825 -1.60 -16.98 -27.97
CA ALA A 825 -1.35 -16.36 -26.68
C ALA A 825 0.01 -16.73 -26.03
N THR A 826 0.61 -17.88 -26.36
CA THR A 826 1.98 -18.23 -25.90
C THR A 826 3.06 -17.53 -26.71
N PHE A 827 2.78 -17.19 -27.96
CA PHE A 827 3.68 -16.42 -28.82
C PHE A 827 3.53 -14.91 -28.63
N GLU A 828 2.44 -14.41 -28.08
CA GLU A 828 2.16 -12.97 -27.98
C GLU A 828 3.35 -12.14 -27.43
N PRO A 829 4.03 -12.53 -26.33
CA PRO A 829 5.20 -11.80 -25.83
C PRO A 829 6.38 -11.74 -26.82
N ILE A 830 6.51 -12.75 -27.69
CA ILE A 830 7.51 -12.80 -28.76
C ILE A 830 7.03 -11.93 -29.95
N LEU A 831 5.74 -12.02 -30.29
CA LEU A 831 5.14 -11.27 -31.41
C LEU A 831 5.21 -9.76 -31.16
N GLU A 832 4.90 -9.30 -29.95
CA GLU A 832 5.01 -7.89 -29.53
C GLU A 832 6.41 -7.31 -29.84
N GLN A 833 7.46 -8.13 -29.69
CA GLN A 833 8.85 -7.70 -29.88
C GLN A 833 9.36 -7.81 -31.32
N LEU A 834 8.86 -8.78 -32.08
CA LEU A 834 9.41 -9.11 -33.41
C LEU A 834 8.60 -8.53 -34.57
N CYS A 835 7.28 -8.37 -34.44
CA CYS A 835 6.41 -8.00 -35.56
C CYS A 835 6.61 -6.56 -36.05
N GLN A 836 7.24 -5.72 -35.24
CA GLN A 836 7.60 -4.35 -35.64
C GLN A 836 8.74 -4.32 -36.67
N GLU A 837 9.59 -5.36 -36.66
CA GLU A 837 10.79 -5.45 -37.50
C GLU A 837 10.67 -6.50 -38.60
N PHE A 838 10.01 -7.62 -38.32
CA PHE A 838 9.95 -8.78 -39.20
C PHE A 838 8.52 -9.15 -39.55
N ARG A 839 8.34 -9.80 -40.68
CA ARG A 839 7.15 -10.61 -40.95
C ARG A 839 7.32 -11.93 -40.22
N VAL A 840 6.42 -12.24 -39.29
CA VAL A 840 6.45 -13.46 -38.50
C VAL A 840 5.29 -14.35 -38.90
N ILE A 841 5.54 -15.64 -39.07
CA ILE A 841 4.53 -16.67 -39.34
C ILE A 841 4.51 -17.67 -38.20
N THR A 842 3.33 -17.89 -37.63
CA THR A 842 3.05 -19.01 -36.71
C THR A 842 2.10 -19.99 -37.37
N VAL A 843 2.21 -21.27 -37.02
CA VAL A 843 1.50 -22.36 -37.71
C VAL A 843 0.70 -23.19 -36.73
N ASP A 844 -0.57 -23.43 -37.07
CA ASP A 844 -1.38 -24.47 -36.43
C ASP A 844 -1.04 -25.81 -37.08
N CYS A 845 -0.40 -26.71 -36.34
CA CYS A 845 -0.17 -28.08 -36.80
C CYS A 845 -1.49 -28.76 -37.14
N ARG A 846 -1.48 -29.70 -38.10
CA ARG A 846 -2.65 -30.51 -38.42
C ARG A 846 -3.20 -31.16 -37.15
N GLY A 847 -4.53 -31.21 -37.00
CA GLY A 847 -5.24 -31.70 -35.82
C GLY A 847 -5.10 -30.87 -34.55
N ALA A 848 -4.70 -29.61 -34.68
CA ALA A 848 -4.64 -28.66 -33.60
C ALA A 848 -4.96 -27.24 -34.10
N GLY A 849 -5.32 -26.34 -33.17
CA GLY A 849 -5.79 -25.00 -33.52
C GLY A 849 -6.98 -25.04 -34.50
N ARG A 850 -6.90 -24.27 -35.59
CA ARG A 850 -7.92 -24.21 -36.65
C ARG A 850 -7.59 -25.07 -37.88
N SER A 851 -6.48 -25.81 -37.86
CA SER A 851 -6.11 -26.75 -38.92
C SER A 851 -6.98 -28.01 -38.88
N ASP A 852 -7.23 -28.58 -40.05
CA ASP A 852 -8.06 -29.78 -40.18
C ASP A 852 -7.47 -30.96 -39.38
N PRO A 853 -8.31 -31.93 -38.96
CA PRO A 853 -7.88 -33.11 -38.23
C PRO A 853 -6.73 -33.87 -38.91
N LEU A 854 -5.83 -34.43 -38.12
CA LEU A 854 -4.80 -35.34 -38.63
C LEU A 854 -5.29 -36.79 -38.59
N VAL A 855 -4.74 -37.59 -39.50
CA VAL A 855 -4.91 -39.05 -39.51
C VAL A 855 -3.61 -39.68 -39.06
N ARG A 856 -3.64 -40.40 -37.93
CA ARG A 856 -2.49 -41.07 -37.32
C ARG A 856 -2.28 -42.47 -37.94
N PRO A 857 -1.03 -42.93 -38.19
CA PRO A 857 0.24 -42.25 -37.92
C PRO A 857 0.54 -41.12 -38.90
N TYR A 858 1.07 -40.03 -38.38
CA TYR A 858 1.45 -38.86 -39.17
C TYR A 858 2.93 -38.54 -38.92
N SER A 859 3.76 -38.78 -39.93
CA SER A 859 5.23 -38.71 -39.82
C SER A 859 5.76 -37.28 -39.88
N THR A 860 6.99 -37.09 -39.40
CA THR A 860 7.79 -35.85 -39.47
C THR A 860 7.93 -35.39 -40.92
N LEU A 861 8.09 -36.31 -41.88
CA LEU A 861 8.12 -35.95 -43.31
C LEU A 861 6.77 -35.41 -43.80
N GLN A 862 5.65 -35.95 -43.32
CA GLN A 862 4.34 -35.39 -43.67
C GLN A 862 4.13 -34.02 -43.01
N HIS A 863 4.56 -33.78 -41.77
CA HIS A 863 4.55 -32.44 -41.18
C HIS A 863 5.46 -31.45 -41.96
N MET A 864 6.61 -31.90 -42.44
CA MET A 864 7.52 -31.09 -43.27
C MET A 864 6.84 -30.65 -44.58
N GLU A 865 6.10 -31.55 -45.22
CA GLU A 865 5.33 -31.23 -46.42
C GLU A 865 4.15 -30.27 -46.15
N ASP A 866 3.52 -30.33 -44.97
CA ASP A 866 2.54 -29.32 -44.53
C ASP A 866 3.17 -27.94 -44.41
N LEU A 867 4.34 -27.88 -43.76
CA LEU A 867 5.11 -26.64 -43.64
C LEU A 867 5.54 -26.11 -45.01
N ARG A 868 5.97 -26.99 -45.93
CA ARG A 868 6.32 -26.60 -47.30
C ARG A 868 5.12 -25.98 -48.03
N ALA A 869 3.94 -26.58 -47.93
CA ALA A 869 2.71 -26.03 -48.50
C ALA A 869 2.38 -24.65 -47.92
N ILE A 870 2.58 -24.45 -46.62
CA ILE A 870 2.39 -23.16 -45.95
C ILE A 870 3.40 -22.12 -46.45
N ILE A 871 4.69 -22.45 -46.54
CA ILE A 871 5.74 -21.53 -47.02
C ILE A 871 5.44 -21.05 -48.44
N HIS A 872 4.97 -21.94 -49.32
CA HIS A 872 4.54 -21.59 -50.67
C HIS A 872 3.27 -20.72 -50.66
N ALA A 873 2.25 -21.10 -49.91
CA ALA A 873 1.00 -20.33 -49.81
C ALA A 873 1.24 -18.92 -49.24
N ALA A 874 2.20 -18.77 -48.33
CA ALA A 874 2.61 -17.50 -47.76
C ALA A 874 3.56 -16.70 -48.67
N ALA A 875 4.11 -17.27 -49.76
CA ALA A 875 5.19 -16.67 -50.54
C ALA A 875 6.33 -16.17 -49.62
N ALA A 876 6.78 -17.03 -48.71
CA ALA A 876 7.68 -16.66 -47.62
C ALA A 876 9.16 -17.04 -47.86
N ALA A 877 9.45 -17.84 -48.90
CA ALA A 877 10.79 -18.33 -49.18
C ALA A 877 11.73 -17.23 -49.74
N PRO A 878 13.02 -17.21 -49.34
CA PRO A 878 13.63 -18.05 -48.32
C PRO A 878 13.26 -17.58 -46.90
N ILE A 879 12.88 -18.52 -46.04
CA ILE A 879 12.50 -18.22 -44.65
C ILE A 879 13.70 -18.24 -43.69
N ILE A 880 13.55 -17.53 -42.57
CA ILE A 880 14.31 -17.81 -41.36
C ILE A 880 13.47 -18.74 -40.49
N GLY A 881 13.82 -20.02 -40.46
CA GLY A 881 13.09 -21.01 -39.68
C GLY A 881 13.54 -21.01 -38.22
N VAL A 882 12.58 -21.01 -37.29
CA VAL A 882 12.81 -21.24 -35.86
C VAL A 882 12.13 -22.54 -35.48
N GLY A 883 12.91 -23.61 -35.41
CA GLY A 883 12.45 -24.93 -35.00
C GLY A 883 12.45 -25.07 -33.48
N ILE A 884 11.32 -25.49 -32.91
CA ILE A 884 11.16 -25.67 -31.47
C ILE A 884 11.02 -27.16 -31.16
N SER A 885 11.92 -27.70 -30.34
CA SER A 885 11.95 -29.13 -29.98
C SER A 885 11.89 -30.00 -31.24
N ARG A 886 10.91 -30.92 -31.38
CA ARG A 886 10.72 -31.72 -32.62
C ARG A 886 10.54 -30.88 -33.89
N GLY A 887 10.12 -29.61 -33.77
CA GLY A 887 10.07 -28.65 -34.87
C GLY A 887 11.43 -28.34 -35.48
N SER A 888 12.52 -28.46 -34.71
CA SER A 888 13.89 -28.39 -35.22
C SER A 888 14.20 -29.54 -36.17
N ASN A 889 13.72 -30.75 -35.89
CA ASN A 889 13.90 -31.90 -36.76
C ASN A 889 13.18 -31.67 -38.09
N LEU A 890 11.95 -31.15 -38.05
CA LEU A 890 11.20 -30.74 -39.25
C LEU A 890 11.97 -29.72 -40.09
N LEU A 891 12.52 -28.68 -39.46
CA LEU A 891 13.27 -27.63 -40.14
C LEU A 891 14.56 -28.16 -40.78
N ILE A 892 15.28 -29.06 -40.12
CA ILE A 892 16.50 -29.68 -40.68
C ILE A 892 16.14 -30.58 -41.86
N GLN A 893 15.07 -31.38 -41.76
CA GLN A 893 14.58 -32.22 -42.86
C GLN A 893 14.16 -31.37 -44.07
N LEU A 894 13.48 -30.24 -43.84
CA LEU A 894 13.09 -29.28 -44.86
C LEU A 894 14.32 -28.66 -45.52
N THR A 895 15.28 -28.18 -44.73
CA THR A 895 16.50 -27.51 -45.22
C THR A 895 17.37 -28.44 -46.05
N HIS A 896 17.48 -29.72 -45.65
CA HIS A 896 18.22 -30.73 -46.41
C HIS A 896 17.59 -31.01 -47.79
N ARG A 897 16.26 -31.15 -47.84
CA ARG A 897 15.55 -31.52 -49.09
C ARG A 897 15.22 -30.34 -49.99
N HIS A 898 15.01 -29.18 -49.39
CA HIS A 898 14.55 -27.95 -50.03
C HIS A 898 15.38 -26.75 -49.55
N PRO A 899 16.71 -26.76 -49.79
CA PRO A 899 17.60 -25.68 -49.32
C PRO A 899 17.23 -24.31 -49.90
N GLU A 900 16.54 -24.26 -51.05
CA GLU A 900 16.04 -23.04 -51.67
C GLU A 900 14.96 -22.32 -50.83
N LEU A 901 14.29 -23.04 -49.93
CA LEU A 901 13.20 -22.49 -49.12
C LEU A 901 13.69 -21.85 -47.82
N VAL A 902 14.94 -22.09 -47.41
CA VAL A 902 15.44 -21.72 -46.08
C VAL A 902 16.73 -20.91 -46.20
N GLY A 903 16.71 -19.69 -45.69
CA GLY A 903 17.88 -18.79 -45.70
C GLY A 903 18.74 -18.89 -44.44
N LYS A 904 18.13 -19.12 -43.27
CA LYS A 904 18.79 -19.32 -41.99
C LYS A 904 17.97 -20.27 -41.11
N ILE A 905 18.62 -20.98 -40.20
CA ILE A 905 17.95 -21.81 -39.21
C ILE A 905 18.32 -21.44 -37.79
N VAL A 906 17.32 -21.46 -36.92
CA VAL A 906 17.46 -21.39 -35.47
C VAL A 906 16.80 -22.62 -34.88
N THR A 907 17.48 -23.33 -33.99
CA THR A 907 16.93 -24.52 -33.34
C THR A 907 16.89 -24.33 -31.83
N VAL A 908 15.82 -24.78 -31.19
CA VAL A 908 15.59 -24.63 -29.73
C VAL A 908 15.35 -26.02 -29.14
N GLY A 909 16.18 -26.46 -28.18
CA GLY A 909 15.90 -27.69 -27.44
C GLY A 909 15.84 -28.96 -28.31
N THR A 910 16.63 -29.05 -29.38
CA THR A 910 16.46 -30.07 -30.42
C THR A 910 16.69 -31.50 -29.93
N PRO A 911 15.68 -32.38 -29.98
CA PRO A 911 15.85 -33.79 -29.66
C PRO A 911 16.46 -34.57 -30.84
N MET A 912 17.27 -35.59 -30.51
CA MET A 912 17.73 -36.62 -31.44
C MET A 912 17.27 -38.01 -31.00
N ILE A 913 17.22 -38.97 -31.93
CA ILE A 913 16.95 -40.37 -31.60
C ILE A 913 18.26 -41.05 -31.16
N GLY A 914 18.16 -41.88 -30.11
CA GLY A 914 19.22 -42.79 -29.70
C GLY A 914 20.24 -42.18 -28.74
N THR A 915 21.47 -42.67 -28.83
CA THR A 915 22.62 -42.22 -28.04
C THR A 915 23.59 -41.44 -28.91
N LEU A 916 24.22 -40.42 -28.33
CA LEU A 916 25.30 -39.70 -28.98
C LEU A 916 26.51 -40.63 -29.23
N PRO A 917 27.43 -40.29 -30.14
CA PRO A 917 28.60 -41.13 -30.43
C PRO A 917 29.51 -41.41 -29.23
N ASN A 918 29.45 -40.57 -28.19
CA ASN A 918 30.15 -40.75 -26.92
C ASN A 918 29.40 -41.66 -25.92
N GLY A 919 28.28 -42.26 -26.32
CA GLY A 919 27.44 -43.13 -25.49
C GLY A 919 26.47 -42.40 -24.56
N HIS A 920 26.47 -41.07 -24.52
CA HIS A 920 25.53 -40.31 -23.69
C HIS A 920 24.10 -40.40 -24.24
N PRO A 921 23.09 -40.60 -23.38
CA PRO A 921 21.70 -40.59 -23.80
C PRO A 921 21.26 -39.17 -24.20
N VAL A 922 20.49 -39.07 -25.29
CA VAL A 922 19.96 -37.78 -25.77
C VAL A 922 18.79 -37.30 -24.91
N PHE A 923 17.89 -38.21 -24.55
CA PHE A 923 16.80 -37.94 -23.63
C PHE A 923 17.18 -38.35 -22.21
N ASN A 924 16.60 -37.66 -21.24
CA ASN A 924 16.67 -38.10 -19.85
C ASN A 924 16.17 -39.55 -19.72
N PRO A 925 16.97 -40.48 -19.14
CA PRO A 925 16.58 -41.88 -19.00
C PRO A 925 15.30 -42.09 -18.20
N ASP A 926 15.10 -41.33 -17.12
CA ASP A 926 13.91 -41.44 -16.26
C ASP A 926 12.65 -41.03 -17.02
N TYR A 927 12.73 -39.88 -17.73
CA TYR A 927 11.65 -39.45 -18.61
C TYR A 927 11.34 -40.50 -19.67
N THR A 928 12.38 -41.08 -20.29
CA THR A 928 12.21 -42.08 -21.36
C THR A 928 11.49 -43.33 -20.85
N ALA A 929 11.89 -43.84 -19.67
CA ALA A 929 11.28 -45.00 -19.05
C ALA A 929 9.80 -44.74 -18.68
N LEU A 930 9.51 -43.63 -18.00
CA LEU A 930 8.15 -43.24 -17.62
C LEU A 930 7.25 -43.02 -18.84
N ARG A 931 7.78 -42.37 -19.88
CA ARG A 931 7.06 -42.12 -21.14
C ARG A 931 6.72 -43.43 -21.84
N GLN A 932 7.66 -44.36 -21.95
CA GLN A 932 7.43 -45.65 -22.61
C GLN A 932 6.36 -46.47 -21.89
N ASP A 933 6.39 -46.51 -20.56
CA ASP A 933 5.37 -47.19 -19.75
C ASP A 933 3.98 -46.54 -19.92
N ALA A 934 3.88 -45.22 -19.74
CA ALA A 934 2.62 -44.50 -19.90
C ALA A 934 2.03 -44.65 -21.31
N TYR A 935 2.89 -44.60 -22.34
CA TYR A 935 2.50 -44.81 -23.74
C TYR A 935 2.00 -46.24 -23.98
N ALA A 936 2.70 -47.26 -23.48
CA ALA A 936 2.28 -48.65 -23.61
C ALA A 936 0.94 -48.94 -22.91
N ARG A 937 0.65 -48.24 -21.80
CA ARG A 937 -0.62 -48.32 -21.07
C ARG A 937 -1.74 -47.46 -21.68
N GLY A 938 -1.46 -46.65 -22.71
CA GLY A 938 -2.42 -45.71 -23.28
C GLY A 938 -2.82 -44.57 -22.31
N ALA A 939 -1.98 -44.27 -21.32
CA ALA A 939 -2.24 -43.25 -20.30
C ALA A 939 -1.95 -41.85 -20.83
N VAL A 940 -2.82 -41.33 -21.72
CA VAL A 940 -2.65 -40.04 -22.40
C VAL A 940 -2.50 -38.88 -21.43
N GLU A 941 -3.28 -38.88 -20.34
CA GLU A 941 -3.19 -37.81 -19.35
C GLU A 941 -1.81 -37.78 -18.66
N GLU A 942 -1.29 -38.96 -18.33
CA GLU A 942 0.03 -39.14 -17.73
C GLU A 942 1.13 -38.68 -18.69
N LEU A 943 1.01 -39.00 -19.98
CA LEU A 943 1.95 -38.54 -21.02
C LEU A 943 2.02 -37.02 -21.12
N VAL A 944 0.87 -36.34 -21.11
CA VAL A 944 0.80 -34.87 -21.17
C VAL A 944 1.46 -34.27 -19.93
N ARG A 945 1.07 -34.72 -18.73
CA ARG A 945 1.63 -34.21 -17.46
C ARG A 945 3.13 -34.47 -17.35
N LEU A 946 3.60 -35.63 -17.81
CA LEU A 946 5.01 -35.97 -17.85
C LEU A 946 5.76 -35.05 -18.82
N GLN A 947 5.25 -34.87 -20.04
CA GLN A 947 5.87 -34.00 -21.03
C GLN A 947 6.01 -32.56 -20.52
N THR A 948 4.92 -31.96 -20.06
CA THR A 948 4.93 -30.57 -19.62
C THR A 948 5.80 -30.37 -18.38
N ARG A 949 5.87 -31.35 -17.47
CA ARG A 949 6.77 -31.32 -16.32
C ARG A 949 8.25 -31.25 -16.70
N TYR A 950 8.65 -31.98 -17.75
CA TYR A 950 10.05 -32.01 -18.18
C TYR A 950 10.41 -30.87 -19.13
N VAL A 951 9.45 -30.38 -19.93
CA VAL A 951 9.63 -29.17 -20.76
C VAL A 951 9.76 -27.91 -19.89
N TYR A 952 8.88 -27.78 -18.89
CA TYR A 952 8.83 -26.66 -17.94
C TYR A 952 9.34 -27.15 -16.59
N SER A 953 10.65 -27.42 -16.54
CA SER A 953 11.32 -28.02 -15.38
C SER A 953 12.08 -27.01 -14.50
N GLU A 954 12.21 -25.78 -14.98
CA GLU A 954 12.87 -24.69 -14.27
C GLU A 954 12.01 -24.20 -13.09
N PRO A 955 12.63 -23.61 -12.05
CA PRO A 955 11.89 -22.89 -11.03
C PRO A 955 10.90 -21.91 -11.67
N ASP A 956 9.71 -21.84 -11.08
CA ASP A 956 8.69 -20.84 -11.40
C ASP A 956 8.01 -20.94 -12.78
N THR A 957 8.10 -22.09 -13.44
CA THR A 957 7.39 -22.39 -14.69
C THR A 957 6.05 -23.11 -14.50
N ASP A 958 5.53 -23.15 -13.27
CA ASP A 958 4.32 -23.89 -12.90
C ASP A 958 3.06 -23.47 -13.67
N GLU A 959 2.89 -22.16 -13.89
CA GLU A 959 1.75 -21.64 -14.64
C GLU A 959 1.88 -21.95 -16.14
N LEU A 960 3.07 -21.77 -16.73
CA LEU A 960 3.32 -22.20 -18.11
C LEU A 960 3.04 -23.69 -18.29
N ARG A 961 3.48 -24.52 -17.32
CA ARG A 961 3.20 -25.95 -17.29
C ARG A 961 1.71 -26.25 -17.21
N ARG A 962 0.97 -25.54 -16.35
CA ARG A 962 -0.49 -25.68 -16.22
C ARG A 962 -1.18 -25.32 -17.54
N MET A 963 -0.90 -24.15 -18.10
CA MET A 963 -1.47 -23.67 -19.37
C MET A 963 -1.16 -24.61 -20.53
N ALA A 964 0.10 -25.06 -20.64
CA ALA A 964 0.51 -26.01 -21.67
C ALA A 964 -0.24 -27.34 -21.54
N SER A 965 -0.41 -27.84 -20.30
CA SER A 965 -1.16 -29.07 -20.04
C SER A 965 -2.63 -28.91 -20.41
N GLU A 966 -3.29 -27.83 -19.96
CA GLU A 966 -4.68 -27.52 -20.27
C GLU A 966 -4.93 -27.42 -21.78
N ARG A 967 -4.00 -26.81 -22.52
CA ARG A 967 -4.09 -26.73 -23.99
C ARG A 967 -3.92 -28.09 -24.65
N MET A 968 -2.93 -28.87 -24.22
CA MET A 968 -2.74 -30.22 -24.75
C MET A 968 -3.97 -31.10 -24.48
N PHE A 969 -4.63 -30.97 -23.32
CA PHE A 969 -5.86 -31.71 -23.01
C PHE A 969 -7.07 -31.33 -23.87
N ARG A 970 -7.05 -30.18 -24.55
CA ARG A 970 -8.10 -29.79 -25.50
C ARG A 970 -7.89 -30.38 -26.90
N LEU A 971 -6.73 -30.99 -27.16
CA LEU A 971 -6.43 -31.59 -28.46
C LEU A 971 -7.11 -32.95 -28.62
N PRO A 972 -7.43 -33.37 -29.86
CA PRO A 972 -7.80 -34.75 -30.14
C PRO A 972 -6.73 -35.72 -29.65
N ILE A 973 -7.15 -36.85 -29.07
CA ILE A 973 -6.24 -37.87 -28.53
C ILE A 973 -5.24 -38.34 -29.58
N GLU A 974 -5.67 -38.54 -30.83
CA GLU A 974 -4.79 -38.95 -31.93
C GLU A 974 -3.69 -37.91 -32.21
N THR A 975 -3.96 -36.62 -32.00
CA THR A 975 -2.95 -35.57 -32.08
C THR A 975 -1.91 -35.71 -31.02
N ILE A 976 -2.33 -35.91 -29.77
CA ILE A 976 -1.41 -36.10 -28.65
C ILE A 976 -0.55 -37.35 -28.90
N LEU A 977 -1.16 -38.46 -29.30
CA LEU A 977 -0.45 -39.73 -29.52
C LEU A 977 0.51 -39.69 -30.70
N SER A 978 0.21 -38.93 -31.77
CA SER A 978 1.13 -38.80 -32.91
C SER A 978 2.49 -38.18 -32.53
N PHE A 979 2.54 -37.40 -31.45
CA PHE A 979 3.79 -36.88 -30.91
C PHE A 979 4.68 -37.93 -30.26
N TYR A 980 4.13 -39.08 -29.86
CA TYR A 980 4.87 -40.17 -29.22
C TYR A 980 5.08 -41.37 -30.15
N ASP A 981 4.50 -41.34 -31.36
CA ASP A 981 4.69 -42.39 -32.36
C ASP A 981 6.17 -42.54 -32.75
N PRO A 982 6.67 -43.78 -32.91
CA PRO A 982 7.97 -44.03 -33.51
C PRO A 982 8.03 -43.46 -34.92
N ASP A 983 9.04 -42.64 -35.17
CA ASP A 983 9.14 -41.90 -36.43
C ASP A 983 10.59 -41.84 -36.90
N PRO A 984 10.97 -42.62 -37.93
CA PRO A 984 12.31 -42.59 -38.49
C PRO A 984 12.71 -41.20 -39.03
N GLY A 985 11.75 -40.36 -39.42
CA GLY A 985 12.00 -39.00 -39.90
C GLY A 985 12.56 -38.06 -38.82
N MET A 986 12.57 -38.48 -37.56
CA MET A 986 13.22 -37.74 -36.47
C MET A 986 14.74 -37.93 -36.41
N ASP A 987 15.30 -38.93 -37.10
CA ASP A 987 16.76 -39.11 -37.16
C ASP A 987 17.38 -38.09 -38.14
N ILE A 988 17.98 -37.05 -37.56
CA ILE A 988 18.61 -35.95 -38.28
C ILE A 988 20.14 -36.08 -38.35
N ALA A 989 20.76 -37.01 -37.61
CA ALA A 989 22.21 -37.10 -37.51
C ALA A 989 22.91 -37.25 -38.87
N PRO A 990 22.39 -38.06 -39.82
CA PRO A 990 22.99 -38.19 -41.15
C PRO A 990 22.90 -36.92 -42.02
N LEU A 991 22.04 -35.96 -41.63
CA LEU A 991 21.71 -34.80 -42.43
C LEU A 991 22.52 -33.55 -42.04
N LEU A 992 23.05 -33.50 -40.83
CA LEU A 992 23.66 -32.31 -40.25
C LEU A 992 24.79 -31.73 -41.11
N GLU A 993 25.66 -32.58 -41.66
CA GLU A 993 26.81 -32.14 -42.48
C GLU A 993 26.38 -31.59 -43.86
N SER A 994 25.15 -31.87 -44.29
CA SER A 994 24.61 -31.35 -45.56
C SER A 994 24.00 -29.95 -45.43
N ILE A 995 23.81 -29.46 -44.19
CA ILE A 995 23.19 -28.15 -43.95
C ILE A 995 24.22 -27.05 -44.20
N ALA A 996 23.98 -26.25 -45.25
CA ALA A 996 24.89 -25.21 -45.73
C ALA A 996 24.39 -23.78 -45.47
N VAL A 997 23.35 -23.60 -44.65
CA VAL A 997 22.78 -22.28 -44.31
C VAL A 997 23.27 -21.80 -42.94
N PRO A 998 23.38 -20.49 -42.69
CA PRO A 998 23.72 -19.96 -41.37
C PRO A 998 22.80 -20.55 -40.30
N THR A 999 23.42 -21.10 -39.26
CA THR A 999 22.73 -21.92 -38.25
C THR A 999 23.03 -21.42 -36.85
N LEU A 1000 21.98 -21.20 -36.07
CA LEU A 1000 22.06 -20.97 -34.64
C LEU A 1000 21.40 -22.12 -33.89
N VAL A 1001 22.18 -22.81 -33.07
CA VAL A 1001 21.70 -23.84 -32.15
C VAL A 1001 21.54 -23.21 -30.78
N THR A 1002 20.35 -23.33 -30.19
CA THR A 1002 20.04 -22.78 -28.87
C THR A 1002 19.54 -23.86 -27.92
N HIS A 1003 19.95 -23.76 -26.65
CA HIS A 1003 19.59 -24.74 -25.64
C HIS A 1003 19.64 -24.13 -24.23
N GLY A 1004 18.79 -24.58 -23.31
CA GLY A 1004 18.92 -24.24 -21.89
C GLY A 1004 19.88 -25.19 -21.18
N ARG A 1005 20.80 -24.68 -20.35
CA ARG A 1005 21.81 -25.52 -19.68
C ARG A 1005 21.23 -26.54 -18.70
N GLU A 1006 20.05 -26.26 -18.17
CA GLU A 1006 19.36 -27.06 -17.15
C GLU A 1006 18.18 -27.85 -17.73
N ASP A 1007 18.14 -28.05 -19.05
CA ASP A 1007 17.15 -28.89 -19.71
C ASP A 1007 17.15 -30.30 -19.11
N ARG A 1008 16.00 -30.68 -18.51
CA ARG A 1008 15.81 -32.00 -17.89
C ARG A 1008 15.19 -33.00 -18.84
N LEU A 1009 14.72 -32.57 -20.01
CA LEU A 1009 14.10 -33.42 -21.03
C LEU A 1009 15.14 -33.93 -22.03
N VAL A 1010 15.87 -33.02 -22.68
CA VAL A 1010 16.91 -33.30 -23.68
C VAL A 1010 18.25 -32.84 -23.12
N THR A 1011 19.31 -33.62 -23.34
CA THR A 1011 20.63 -33.26 -22.85
C THR A 1011 21.26 -32.17 -23.72
N CYS A 1012 21.91 -31.19 -23.07
CA CYS A 1012 22.65 -30.12 -23.77
C CYS A 1012 23.72 -30.67 -24.72
N ASP A 1013 24.30 -31.84 -24.42
CA ASP A 1013 25.26 -32.54 -25.28
C ASP A 1013 24.72 -32.79 -26.69
N ALA A 1014 23.40 -32.99 -26.84
CA ALA A 1014 22.78 -33.17 -28.15
C ALA A 1014 22.89 -31.90 -29.01
N SER A 1015 22.68 -30.73 -28.42
CA SER A 1015 22.84 -29.45 -29.13
C SER A 1015 24.29 -29.09 -29.39
N VAL A 1016 25.21 -29.44 -28.48
CA VAL A 1016 26.67 -29.35 -28.74
C VAL A 1016 27.06 -30.21 -29.95
N PHE A 1017 26.55 -31.45 -30.00
CA PHE A 1017 26.80 -32.35 -31.13
C PHE A 1017 26.24 -31.79 -32.45
N ILE A 1018 24.99 -31.30 -32.46
CA ILE A 1018 24.39 -30.67 -33.64
C ILE A 1018 25.25 -29.50 -34.14
N ALA A 1019 25.63 -28.57 -33.25
CA ALA A 1019 26.45 -27.42 -33.60
C ALA A 1019 27.84 -27.81 -34.14
N SER A 1020 28.40 -28.94 -33.67
CA SER A 1020 29.70 -29.43 -34.13
C SER A 1020 29.68 -30.04 -35.53
N ARG A 1021 28.50 -30.46 -36.01
CA ARG A 1021 28.32 -31.16 -37.29
C ARG A 1021 27.84 -30.26 -38.43
N ILE A 1022 27.12 -29.19 -38.11
CA ILE A 1022 26.69 -28.22 -39.11
C ILE A 1022 27.82 -27.20 -39.32
N VAL A 1023 28.29 -27.07 -40.57
CA VAL A 1023 29.41 -26.19 -40.90
C VAL A 1023 29.06 -24.73 -40.59
N GLY A 1024 29.85 -24.09 -39.73
CA GLY A 1024 29.67 -22.69 -39.36
C GLY A 1024 28.49 -22.42 -38.40
N ALA A 1025 27.90 -23.45 -37.80
CA ALA A 1025 26.87 -23.27 -36.79
C ALA A 1025 27.43 -22.60 -35.52
N GLN A 1026 26.60 -21.77 -34.90
CA GLN A 1026 26.87 -21.17 -33.59
C GLN A 1026 26.01 -21.82 -32.53
N LEU A 1027 26.54 -21.93 -31.31
CA LEU A 1027 25.83 -22.44 -30.15
C LEU A 1027 25.62 -21.31 -29.14
N TYR A 1028 24.37 -21.08 -28.74
CA TYR A 1028 24.02 -20.17 -27.65
C TYR A 1028 23.32 -20.95 -26.52
N LEU A 1029 23.87 -20.88 -25.31
CA LEU A 1029 23.35 -21.58 -24.15
C LEU A 1029 22.73 -20.58 -23.17
N PHE A 1030 21.49 -20.84 -22.77
CA PHE A 1030 20.78 -20.05 -21.78
C PHE A 1030 21.07 -20.60 -20.39
N ASP A 1031 21.77 -19.82 -19.56
CA ASP A 1031 22.12 -20.18 -18.19
C ASP A 1031 20.87 -20.15 -17.29
N GLY A 1032 20.72 -21.15 -16.41
CA GLY A 1032 19.56 -21.26 -15.52
C GLY A 1032 18.26 -21.69 -16.21
N ARG A 1033 18.31 -22.07 -17.50
CA ARG A 1033 17.11 -22.34 -18.31
C ARG A 1033 16.95 -23.80 -18.74
N GLY A 1034 15.71 -24.20 -18.98
CA GLY A 1034 15.28 -25.57 -19.31
C GLY A 1034 15.05 -25.76 -20.81
N HIS A 1035 14.11 -26.64 -21.18
CA HIS A 1035 13.93 -27.09 -22.57
C HIS A 1035 13.58 -25.99 -23.57
N ASN A 1036 12.75 -25.03 -23.16
CA ASN A 1036 12.22 -23.97 -24.04
C ASN A 1036 12.51 -22.58 -23.48
N PRO A 1037 13.78 -22.11 -23.54
CA PRO A 1037 14.18 -20.80 -23.03
C PRO A 1037 13.50 -19.65 -23.76
N MET A 1038 12.93 -19.86 -24.94
CA MET A 1038 12.18 -18.83 -25.66
C MET A 1038 10.93 -18.34 -24.92
N PHE A 1039 10.35 -19.17 -24.05
CA PHE A 1039 9.20 -18.77 -23.24
C PHE A 1039 9.63 -18.31 -21.86
N SER A 1040 10.62 -18.94 -21.22
CA SER A 1040 11.07 -18.56 -19.87
C SER A 1040 12.10 -17.42 -19.84
N ALA A 1041 12.73 -17.11 -20.98
CA ALA A 1041 13.71 -16.02 -21.18
C ALA A 1041 13.41 -15.24 -22.47
N THR A 1042 12.15 -14.86 -22.67
CA THR A 1042 11.62 -14.25 -23.91
C THR A 1042 12.46 -13.07 -24.42
N ASP A 1043 12.82 -12.12 -23.55
CA ASP A 1043 13.58 -10.92 -23.95
C ASP A 1043 14.97 -11.28 -24.46
N GLU A 1044 15.67 -12.14 -23.72
CA GLU A 1044 17.00 -12.62 -24.11
C GLU A 1044 16.95 -13.38 -25.42
N PHE A 1045 15.95 -14.27 -25.58
CA PHE A 1045 15.76 -15.01 -26.81
C PHE A 1045 15.48 -14.08 -28.00
N CYS A 1046 14.61 -13.09 -27.84
CA CYS A 1046 14.29 -12.13 -28.89
C CYS A 1046 15.50 -11.26 -29.27
N ASP A 1047 16.33 -10.85 -28.31
CA ASP A 1047 17.56 -10.10 -28.55
C ASP A 1047 18.59 -10.93 -29.34
N VAL A 1048 18.84 -12.17 -28.91
CA VAL A 1048 19.75 -13.11 -29.60
C VAL A 1048 19.25 -13.40 -31.01
N LEU A 1049 17.94 -13.67 -31.17
CA LEU A 1049 17.31 -13.91 -32.46
C LEU A 1049 17.43 -12.68 -33.38
N ARG A 1050 17.13 -11.47 -32.87
CA ARG A 1050 17.27 -10.20 -33.63
C ARG A 1050 18.70 -10.01 -34.12
N ASN A 1051 19.69 -10.24 -33.26
CA ASN A 1051 21.09 -10.10 -33.65
C ASN A 1051 21.48 -11.13 -34.71
N PHE A 1052 21.10 -12.40 -34.53
CA PHE A 1052 21.41 -13.46 -35.50
C PHE A 1052 20.75 -13.21 -36.86
N ILE A 1053 19.51 -12.73 -36.88
CA ILE A 1053 18.81 -12.36 -38.11
C ILE A 1053 19.57 -11.26 -38.85
N ARG A 1054 20.04 -10.22 -38.14
CA ARG A 1054 20.69 -9.04 -38.75
C ARG A 1054 22.16 -9.26 -39.13
N THR A 1055 22.95 -9.80 -38.20
CA THR A 1055 24.41 -9.86 -38.30
C THR A 1055 24.93 -11.26 -38.60
N GLY A 1056 24.09 -12.28 -38.39
CA GLY A 1056 24.52 -13.67 -38.40
C GLY A 1056 25.28 -14.09 -37.16
N ARG A 1057 25.34 -13.28 -36.09
CA ARG A 1057 26.04 -13.61 -34.84
C ARG A 1057 25.09 -13.89 -33.67
N ALA A 1058 25.49 -14.79 -32.79
CA ALA A 1058 24.77 -15.21 -31.59
C ALA A 1058 25.25 -14.46 -30.34
N GLU A 1059 25.11 -13.13 -30.32
CA GLU A 1059 25.52 -12.28 -29.19
C GLU A 1059 24.35 -11.44 -28.68
N ARG A 1060 24.37 -11.07 -27.38
CA ARG A 1060 23.42 -10.10 -26.83
C ARG A 1060 23.78 -8.69 -27.32
N THR A 1061 22.80 -7.94 -27.80
CA THR A 1061 22.94 -6.48 -27.94
C THR A 1061 22.83 -5.83 -26.57
N PHE A 1062 23.94 -5.37 -26.00
CA PHE A 1062 23.89 -4.47 -24.84
C PHE A 1062 23.19 -3.18 -25.26
N ARG A 1063 21.89 -3.04 -24.96
CA ARG A 1063 21.24 -1.73 -24.97
C ARG A 1063 21.82 -0.96 -23.79
N GLY A 1064 22.75 -0.05 -24.08
CA GLY A 1064 23.20 0.94 -23.10
C GLY A 1064 21.98 1.65 -22.49
N SER A 1065 21.96 1.82 -21.17
CA SER A 1065 20.92 2.56 -20.47
C SER A 1065 20.95 4.02 -20.93
N ALA A 1066 20.13 4.36 -21.91
CA ALA A 1066 19.93 5.74 -22.33
C ALA A 1066 18.82 6.36 -21.47
N ALA A 1067 19.20 6.73 -20.23
CA ALA A 1067 18.66 7.82 -19.41
C ALA A 1067 19.26 7.70 -18.01
N ALA A 1068 20.28 8.53 -17.74
CA ALA A 1068 20.62 8.98 -16.39
C ALA A 1068 19.68 10.12 -16.00
#